data_AF-A0A2R6MRG9-F1
#
_entry.id   AF-A0A2R6MRG9-F1
#
_cell.length_a   1.000
_cell.length_b   1.000
_cell.length_c   1.000
_cell.angle_alpha   90.00
_cell.angle_beta   90.00
_cell.angle_gamma   90.00
#
_symmetry.space_group_name_H-M   'P 1'
#
loop_
_entity.id
_entity.type
_entity.pdbx_description
1 polymer ?
#
loop_
_entity_poly.entity_id
_entity_poly.type
_entity_poly.pdbx_seq_one_letter_code
_entity_poly.pdbx_strand_id
1 'polypeptide(L)'
;MNSLYGVLGWDRFRLYDKDMGAAVTATGRAVIEFTEEVSGEMGYQVTYGDSVTGDRPVVVRDPGDRVQITPVESLYEQVATDIEPDLLITADGGAVAETTVGKERATPDGWEALSMNERGEAEWQPIEEVIRHETDKEVVNLQHKFGESTTTTDHSFVVSDDDGFTEASPKEVDEPLRIPGVPAVETAESVDLYEVLNGYTREYEDGRSVGSENAETKVKRVHTDGERVWFGHEHHHDLDKTVTLQRHVDLDGEDGASLVRLLAAYAAEGSASTTETTDSKFGASIASSDREWLETLQEDYRRLFDGAIASITASDANDERRLEYGEDGETTYEDTTEKLQMMNELSAVFFREFAGQTSRGKRVPSLVYHLSDDLQRLFVETLVEGDGSRKFRRYTEEYSERNFDYETASRELAAGLSTLLTQRDRKHSLKYRDQKGTYTIRTCDYYRSGRDPVIREVVHDGYVYDLSVAENENFVDAVGGIVLHNTDSVMLELGSEVSTEEAIEQSFEIEERINDSYDEFASERLNAEEHRFEIEFEKLYRRFFQAGKKKRYAGHIVWKEGKDVDDIDITGFEYKRSDIAPITKEVQQEVIQKIVHGEDREAVKEYVAGVIDDFQAGEVDLDDVGIPGGIGKRLDAYETDTAQVRGAKYANLLLGTNFGRGSKPKRVYLEKNGVHPDYFQRVGEDVRGDAWYDDFREDVSEGNGVVCFEYSDQMPEEFQVDWEKMLDKTLRGPIARVIEAIGLSWDEVKSGHDQSGLGDFM
;
A
#
# COMPACT_ATOMS: atom_id res chain seq x y z
N MET A 1 -13.41 -7.55 -25.60
CA MET A 1 -11.97 -7.23 -25.56
C MET A 1 -11.15 -8.27 -24.78
N ASN A 2 -11.61 -8.73 -23.61
CA ASN A 2 -10.86 -9.63 -22.70
C ASN A 2 -10.41 -10.97 -23.31
N SER A 3 -11.16 -11.56 -24.25
CA SER A 3 -10.73 -12.79 -24.95
C SER A 3 -9.62 -12.56 -25.96
N LEU A 4 -9.54 -11.36 -26.55
CA LEU A 4 -8.46 -10.97 -27.45
C LEU A 4 -7.23 -10.58 -26.63
N TYR A 5 -7.41 -9.82 -25.54
CA TYR A 5 -6.39 -9.55 -24.52
C TYR A 5 -5.76 -10.85 -23.99
N GLY A 6 -6.55 -11.80 -23.47
CA GLY A 6 -6.04 -13.05 -22.90
C GLY A 6 -5.34 -13.96 -23.90
N VAL A 7 -5.64 -13.84 -25.20
CA VAL A 7 -4.97 -14.61 -26.26
C VAL A 7 -3.72 -13.87 -26.77
N LEU A 8 -3.74 -12.55 -26.87
CA LEU A 8 -2.58 -11.72 -27.25
C LEU A 8 -1.55 -11.58 -26.12
N GLY A 9 -1.97 -11.70 -24.86
CA GLY A 9 -1.11 -11.73 -23.66
C GLY A 9 -0.60 -13.13 -23.29
N TRP A 10 -1.05 -14.18 -23.99
CA TRP A 10 -0.53 -15.54 -23.79
C TRP A 10 0.74 -15.76 -24.64
N ASP A 11 1.89 -15.86 -23.97
CA ASP A 11 3.23 -16.03 -24.57
C ASP A 11 3.39 -17.22 -25.54
N ARG A 12 2.48 -18.21 -25.47
CA ARG A 12 2.45 -19.37 -26.39
C ARG A 12 1.54 -19.17 -27.60
N PHE A 13 0.81 -18.06 -27.67
CA PHE A 13 -0.02 -17.73 -28.81
C PHE A 13 0.82 -17.19 -29.98
N ARG A 14 0.43 -17.56 -31.20
CA ARG A 14 1.23 -17.27 -32.41
C ARG A 14 1.31 -15.79 -32.77
N LEU A 15 0.34 -14.99 -32.33
CA LEU A 15 0.30 -13.54 -32.52
C LEU A 15 0.41 -12.81 -31.17
N TYR A 16 1.12 -13.40 -30.20
CA TYR A 16 1.42 -12.73 -28.93
C TYR A 16 2.08 -11.37 -29.20
N ASP A 17 1.49 -10.32 -28.63
CA ASP A 17 1.93 -8.94 -28.78
C ASP A 17 1.50 -8.18 -27.52
N LYS A 18 2.48 -7.86 -26.66
CA LYS A 18 2.26 -7.21 -25.37
C LYS A 18 1.66 -5.82 -25.54
N ASP A 19 2.10 -5.09 -26.56
CA ASP A 19 1.65 -3.71 -26.81
C ASP A 19 0.19 -3.70 -27.29
N MET A 20 -0.24 -4.73 -28.05
CA MET A 20 -1.66 -4.90 -28.38
C MET A 20 -2.51 -5.29 -27.17
N GLY A 21 -1.96 -6.02 -26.20
CA GLY A 21 -2.62 -6.31 -24.92
C GLY A 21 -2.85 -5.04 -24.10
N ALA A 22 -1.78 -4.24 -23.92
CA ALA A 22 -1.82 -2.97 -23.20
C ALA A 22 -2.73 -1.93 -23.87
N ALA A 23 -2.73 -1.85 -25.22
CA ALA A 23 -3.63 -0.97 -25.96
C ALA A 23 -5.11 -1.31 -25.71
N VAL A 24 -5.45 -2.60 -25.55
CA VAL A 24 -6.82 -3.03 -25.23
C VAL A 24 -7.22 -2.59 -23.82
N THR A 25 -6.33 -2.69 -22.83
CA THR A 25 -6.58 -2.27 -21.44
C THR A 25 -6.72 -0.75 -21.32
N ALA A 26 -5.77 0.02 -21.87
CA ALA A 26 -5.78 1.48 -21.84
C ALA A 26 -7.02 2.06 -22.53
N THR A 27 -7.40 1.48 -23.67
CA THR A 27 -8.63 1.89 -24.36
C THR A 27 -9.88 1.54 -23.52
N GLY A 28 -9.90 0.39 -22.84
CA GLY A 28 -11.00 0.01 -21.95
C GLY A 28 -11.18 0.98 -20.77
N ARG A 29 -10.07 1.47 -20.21
CA ARG A 29 -10.09 2.41 -19.08
C ARG A 29 -10.50 3.83 -19.46
N ALA A 30 -9.96 4.37 -20.54
CA ALA A 30 -10.37 5.68 -21.05
C ALA A 30 -11.87 5.71 -21.42
N VAL A 31 -12.42 4.56 -21.85
CA VAL A 31 -13.86 4.39 -22.07
C VAL A 31 -14.63 4.41 -20.74
N ILE A 32 -14.14 3.78 -19.66
CA ILE A 32 -14.78 3.80 -18.32
C ILE A 32 -14.75 5.20 -17.69
N GLU A 33 -13.63 5.91 -17.78
CA GLU A 33 -13.50 7.28 -17.25
C GLU A 33 -14.41 8.26 -18.01
N PHE A 34 -14.48 8.15 -19.34
CA PHE A 34 -15.42 8.93 -20.15
C PHE A 34 -16.89 8.56 -19.87
N THR A 35 -17.16 7.29 -19.55
CA THR A 35 -18.48 6.84 -19.08
C THR A 35 -18.86 7.54 -17.78
N GLU A 36 -17.93 7.66 -16.83
CA GLU A 36 -18.13 8.36 -15.56
C GLU A 36 -18.43 9.85 -15.78
N GLU A 37 -17.66 10.50 -16.67
CA GLU A 37 -17.83 11.91 -17.07
C GLU A 37 -19.23 12.16 -17.65
N VAL A 38 -19.62 11.41 -18.68
CA VAL A 38 -20.93 11.52 -19.34
C VAL A 38 -22.07 11.24 -18.37
N SER A 39 -21.90 10.25 -17.48
CA SER A 39 -22.89 9.96 -16.43
C SER A 39 -23.06 11.12 -15.44
N GLY A 40 -21.97 11.79 -15.08
CA GLY A 40 -21.97 12.98 -14.22
C GLY A 40 -22.65 14.19 -14.88
N GLU A 41 -22.41 14.43 -16.17
CA GLU A 41 -23.08 15.47 -16.95
C GLU A 41 -24.60 15.27 -17.05
N MET A 42 -25.02 14.00 -17.03
CA MET A 42 -26.43 13.61 -16.99
C MET A 42 -27.06 13.79 -15.60
N GLY A 43 -26.28 14.16 -14.58
CA GLY A 43 -26.73 14.45 -13.23
C GLY A 43 -26.79 13.25 -12.29
N TYR A 44 -26.15 12.14 -12.64
CA TYR A 44 -26.11 10.93 -11.80
C TYR A 44 -24.92 10.95 -10.83
N GLN A 45 -25.16 10.48 -9.60
CA GLN A 45 -24.12 10.40 -8.56
C GLN A 45 -23.32 9.10 -8.72
N VAL A 46 -22.00 9.23 -8.87
CA VAL A 46 -21.04 8.11 -8.89
C VAL A 46 -20.50 7.87 -7.48
N THR A 47 -20.48 6.61 -7.02
CA THR A 47 -20.08 6.24 -5.64
C THR A 47 -18.79 5.38 -5.63
N TYR A 48 -17.56 5.95 -5.59
CA TYR A 48 -16.32 5.20 -5.22
C TYR A 48 -15.04 6.07 -4.94
N GLY A 49 -13.99 5.54 -4.25
CA GLY A 49 -12.59 6.08 -4.24
C GLY A 49 -11.72 5.78 -2.98
N ASP A 50 -10.68 4.94 -3.09
CA ASP A 50 -9.70 4.55 -2.04
C ASP A 50 -8.49 5.51 -2.07
N SER A 51 -7.73 5.77 -0.98
CA SER A 51 -6.58 6.70 -1.06
C SER A 51 -5.47 6.56 -0.01
N VAL A 52 -4.28 7.07 -0.38
CA VAL A 52 -3.06 7.25 0.43
C VAL A 52 -2.84 8.74 0.78
N THR A 53 -2.02 9.05 1.80
CA THR A 53 -1.62 10.45 2.06
C THR A 53 -0.57 10.94 1.06
N GLY A 54 -0.55 12.25 0.75
CA GLY A 54 0.34 12.82 -0.27
C GLY A 54 1.84 12.59 -0.05
N ASP A 55 2.23 12.44 1.21
CA ASP A 55 3.61 12.22 1.64
C ASP A 55 4.09 10.76 1.47
N ARG A 56 3.25 9.86 0.93
CA ARG A 56 3.60 8.47 0.64
C ARG A 56 4.44 8.37 -0.64
N PRO A 57 5.67 7.84 -0.56
CA PRO A 57 6.51 7.68 -1.73
C PRO A 57 6.04 6.48 -2.56
N VAL A 58 5.81 6.71 -3.84
CA VAL A 58 5.49 5.68 -4.84
C VAL A 58 6.72 5.35 -5.67
N VAL A 59 6.80 4.12 -6.19
CA VAL A 59 7.86 3.71 -7.11
C VAL A 59 7.36 3.84 -8.54
N VAL A 60 7.92 4.78 -9.28
CA VAL A 60 7.48 5.11 -10.65
C VAL A 60 8.67 5.16 -11.61
N ARG A 61 8.38 5.03 -12.90
CA ARG A 61 9.33 5.21 -14.00
C ARG A 61 8.79 6.33 -14.88
N ASP A 62 9.63 7.33 -15.13
CA ASP A 62 9.27 8.48 -15.96
C ASP A 62 9.37 8.15 -17.47
N PRO A 63 8.88 9.03 -18.37
CA PRO A 63 8.93 8.79 -19.82
C PRO A 63 10.34 8.71 -20.42
N GLY A 64 11.37 9.10 -19.65
CA GLY A 64 12.78 8.95 -19.99
C GLY A 64 13.41 7.68 -19.39
N ASP A 65 12.58 6.70 -19.01
CA ASP A 65 12.94 5.44 -18.38
C ASP A 65 13.59 5.56 -16.99
N ARG A 66 13.57 6.75 -16.36
CA ARG A 66 14.24 6.95 -15.07
C ARG A 66 13.35 6.49 -13.93
N VAL A 67 13.88 5.60 -13.09
CA VAL A 67 13.19 5.20 -11.86
C VAL A 67 13.23 6.32 -10.83
N GLN A 68 12.07 6.68 -10.30
CA GLN A 68 11.89 7.69 -9.27
C GLN A 68 11.12 7.13 -8.08
N ILE A 69 11.60 7.46 -6.88
CA ILE A 69 10.91 7.18 -5.62
C ILE A 69 10.53 8.55 -5.08
N THR A 70 9.26 8.92 -5.26
CA THR A 70 8.78 10.29 -5.02
C THR A 70 7.45 10.25 -4.28
N PRO A 71 7.17 11.21 -3.38
CA PRO A 71 5.83 11.37 -2.82
C PRO A 71 4.77 11.46 -3.93
N VAL A 72 3.62 10.82 -3.75
CA VAL A 72 2.52 10.83 -4.71
C VAL A 72 1.98 12.24 -4.96
N GLU A 73 2.03 13.13 -3.95
CA GLU A 73 1.74 14.55 -4.11
C GLU A 73 2.72 15.24 -5.06
N SER A 74 4.02 14.99 -4.88
CA SER A 74 5.05 15.54 -5.77
C SER A 74 4.99 14.94 -7.18
N LEU A 75 4.53 13.68 -7.32
CA LEU A 75 4.22 13.11 -8.62
C LEU A 75 3.06 13.87 -9.26
N TYR A 76 1.95 14.05 -8.53
CA TYR A 76 0.80 14.83 -8.99
C TYR A 76 1.22 16.22 -9.45
N GLU A 77 2.01 16.95 -8.66
CA GLU A 77 2.52 18.29 -9.04
C GLU A 77 3.40 18.28 -10.30
N GLN A 78 4.16 17.21 -10.53
CA GLN A 78 5.00 17.07 -11.72
C GLN A 78 4.18 16.80 -12.98
N VAL A 79 3.08 16.05 -12.85
CA VAL A 79 2.26 15.62 -13.99
C VAL A 79 1.06 16.53 -14.24
N ALA A 80 0.64 17.29 -13.23
CA ALA A 80 -0.39 18.31 -13.31
C ALA A 80 0.19 19.58 -13.96
N THR A 81 0.52 19.50 -15.25
CA THR A 81 0.84 20.68 -16.07
C THR A 81 -0.28 20.85 -17.10
N ASP A 82 -0.85 22.05 -17.16
CA ASP A 82 -2.03 22.43 -17.97
C ASP A 82 -3.39 21.84 -17.53
N ILE A 83 -3.73 21.96 -16.24
CA ILE A 83 -5.16 22.08 -15.89
C ILE A 83 -5.58 23.51 -16.24
N GLU A 84 -6.02 23.75 -17.48
CA GLU A 84 -6.94 24.87 -17.68
C GLU A 84 -8.15 24.56 -16.79
N PRO A 85 -8.52 25.42 -15.82
CA PRO A 85 -9.81 25.26 -15.18
C PRO A 85 -10.83 25.39 -16.29
N ASP A 86 -11.47 24.28 -16.66
CA ASP A 86 -12.56 24.27 -17.62
C ASP A 86 -13.70 25.12 -17.03
N LEU A 87 -13.63 26.40 -17.32
CA LEU A 87 -14.66 27.38 -17.02
C LEU A 87 -15.73 27.13 -18.08
N LEU A 88 -16.59 26.15 -17.82
CA LEU A 88 -17.82 25.92 -18.58
C LEU A 88 -18.66 27.21 -18.55
N ILE A 89 -18.56 28.00 -19.62
CA ILE A 89 -19.46 29.12 -19.89
C ILE A 89 -20.73 28.53 -20.48
N THR A 90 -21.82 28.55 -19.72
CA THR A 90 -23.14 28.20 -20.26
C THR A 90 -23.58 29.21 -21.34
N ALA A 91 -24.38 28.75 -22.30
CA ALA A 91 -24.82 29.49 -23.49
C ALA A 91 -25.62 30.79 -23.23
N ASP A 92 -25.81 31.16 -21.97
CA ASP A 92 -26.57 32.32 -21.49
C ASP A 92 -25.75 33.29 -20.60
N GLY A 93 -24.45 33.04 -20.40
CA GLY A 93 -23.51 34.04 -19.86
C GLY A 93 -23.65 34.36 -18.36
N GLY A 94 -24.11 33.40 -17.55
CA GLY A 94 -24.10 33.49 -16.08
C GLY A 94 -22.89 32.79 -15.48
N ALA A 95 -22.21 33.42 -14.51
CA ALA A 95 -21.15 32.76 -13.74
C ALA A 95 -21.79 31.83 -12.69
N VAL A 96 -21.45 30.54 -12.75
CA VAL A 96 -21.80 29.55 -11.72
C VAL A 96 -20.79 29.68 -10.59
N ALA A 97 -21.28 29.86 -9.36
CA ALA A 97 -20.45 29.79 -8.17
C ALA A 97 -20.01 28.33 -7.96
N GLU A 98 -18.70 28.13 -7.78
CA GLU A 98 -18.02 26.86 -7.53
C GLU A 98 -18.84 25.92 -6.65
N THR A 99 -19.14 24.74 -7.17
CA THR A 99 -19.54 23.58 -6.35
C THR A 99 -19.09 22.29 -7.03
N THR A 100 -17.76 22.13 -7.19
CA THR A 100 -17.12 20.82 -7.43
C THR A 100 -16.21 20.54 -6.24
N VAL A 101 -16.78 20.06 -5.13
CA VAL A 101 -15.99 19.31 -4.14
C VAL A 101 -16.02 17.87 -4.62
N GLY A 102 -15.00 17.45 -5.36
CA GLY A 102 -14.96 16.07 -5.85
C GLY A 102 -13.83 15.84 -6.85
N LYS A 103 -12.68 15.39 -6.33
CA LYS A 103 -11.53 14.81 -7.06
C LYS A 103 -10.95 15.61 -8.23
N GLU A 104 -9.68 15.98 -8.10
CA GLU A 104 -8.86 16.43 -9.22
C GLU A 104 -8.03 15.26 -9.76
N ARG A 105 -7.78 15.24 -11.07
CA ARG A 105 -7.05 14.17 -11.76
C ARG A 105 -5.98 14.76 -12.67
N ALA A 106 -4.88 14.04 -12.81
CA ALA A 106 -3.85 14.30 -13.79
C ALA A 106 -3.51 13.02 -14.53
N THR A 107 -3.39 13.08 -15.86
CA THR A 107 -3.07 11.94 -16.73
C THR A 107 -1.60 12.01 -17.12
N PRO A 108 -0.72 11.19 -16.53
CA PRO A 108 0.71 11.32 -16.74
C PRO A 108 1.19 10.52 -17.96
N ASP A 109 1.27 11.19 -19.12
CA ASP A 109 1.74 10.55 -20.36
C ASP A 109 3.13 9.93 -20.22
N GLY A 110 3.23 8.62 -20.50
CA GLY A 110 4.48 7.87 -20.52
C GLY A 110 5.06 7.52 -19.14
N TRP A 111 4.33 7.81 -18.05
CA TRP A 111 4.72 7.37 -16.71
C TRP A 111 4.20 5.96 -16.42
N GLU A 112 4.98 5.19 -15.68
CA GLU A 112 4.60 3.86 -15.23
C GLU A 112 4.81 3.73 -13.71
N ALA A 113 3.97 2.95 -13.04
CA ALA A 113 4.12 2.56 -11.65
C ALA A 113 4.67 1.13 -11.56
N LEU A 114 5.48 0.88 -10.53
CA LEU A 114 5.80 -0.48 -10.13
C LEU A 114 4.52 -1.12 -9.58
N SER A 115 4.17 -2.27 -10.13
CA SER A 115 2.97 -3.02 -9.78
C SER A 115 3.29 -4.53 -9.74
N MET A 116 2.31 -5.32 -9.32
CA MET A 116 2.41 -6.77 -9.22
C MET A 116 1.28 -7.44 -10.00
N ASN A 117 1.60 -8.39 -10.87
CA ASN A 117 0.60 -9.14 -11.61
C ASN A 117 -0.02 -10.28 -10.78
N GLU A 118 -1.06 -10.93 -11.32
CA GLU A 118 -1.79 -12.03 -10.67
C GLU A 118 -0.90 -13.25 -10.32
N ARG A 119 0.26 -13.40 -10.98
CA ARG A 119 1.23 -14.47 -10.69
C ARG A 119 2.17 -14.12 -9.54
N GLY A 120 2.07 -12.91 -9.01
CA GLY A 120 2.96 -12.39 -7.98
C GLY A 120 4.32 -12.00 -8.54
N GLU A 121 4.39 -11.58 -9.80
CA GLU A 121 5.61 -11.08 -10.44
C GLU A 121 5.53 -9.54 -10.53
N ALA A 122 6.67 -8.87 -10.32
CA ALA A 122 6.73 -7.42 -10.41
C ALA A 122 6.84 -6.96 -11.88
N GLU A 123 6.14 -5.90 -12.24
CA GLU A 123 6.20 -5.29 -13.58
C GLU A 123 5.89 -3.78 -13.55
N TRP A 124 6.40 -3.08 -14.56
CA TRP A 124 6.06 -1.69 -14.83
C TRP A 124 4.74 -1.67 -15.59
N GLN A 125 3.79 -0.87 -15.10
CA GLN A 125 2.49 -0.67 -15.73
C GLN A 125 2.19 0.82 -15.85
N PRO A 126 1.61 1.27 -16.98
CA PRO A 126 1.24 2.67 -17.19
C PRO A 126 0.42 3.23 -16.03
N ILE A 127 0.74 4.46 -15.62
CA ILE A 127 -0.11 5.26 -14.75
C ILE A 127 -1.06 6.00 -15.67
N GLU A 128 -2.34 5.70 -15.55
CA GLU A 128 -3.37 6.33 -16.36
C GLU A 128 -3.93 7.57 -15.67
N GLU A 129 -4.04 7.55 -14.34
CA GLU A 129 -4.45 8.73 -13.57
C GLU A 129 -3.69 8.83 -12.24
N VAL A 130 -3.33 10.05 -11.86
CA VAL A 130 -2.98 10.43 -10.49
C VAL A 130 -4.12 11.28 -9.97
N ILE A 131 -4.79 10.81 -8.93
CA ILE A 131 -6.04 11.41 -8.41
C ILE A 131 -5.74 12.06 -7.07
N ARG A 132 -6.30 13.24 -6.78
CA ARG A 132 -6.32 13.84 -5.44
C ARG A 132 -7.69 14.32 -5.03
N HIS A 133 -8.05 14.21 -3.75
CA HIS A 133 -9.26 14.83 -3.19
C HIS A 133 -9.13 15.11 -1.69
N GLU A 134 -9.89 16.08 -1.20
CA GLU A 134 -10.07 16.26 0.25
C GLU A 134 -10.92 15.11 0.81
N THR A 135 -10.61 14.67 2.03
CA THR A 135 -11.34 13.57 2.67
C THR A 135 -11.68 13.89 4.12
N ASP A 136 -12.92 13.62 4.51
CA ASP A 136 -13.37 13.61 5.90
C ASP A 136 -13.19 12.24 6.57
N LYS A 137 -12.64 11.25 5.84
CA LYS A 137 -12.45 9.89 6.33
C LYS A 137 -11.31 9.85 7.35
N GLU A 138 -11.43 8.93 8.31
CA GLU A 138 -10.30 8.60 9.18
C GLU A 138 -9.12 8.07 8.35
N VAL A 139 -7.94 8.62 8.62
CA VAL A 139 -6.66 8.19 8.06
C VAL A 139 -5.91 7.39 9.11
N VAL A 140 -5.38 6.24 8.70
CA VAL A 140 -4.63 5.33 9.58
C VAL A 140 -3.26 5.03 8.99
N ASN A 141 -2.26 4.94 9.86
CA ASN A 141 -0.96 4.38 9.53
C ASN A 141 -0.92 2.91 9.95
N LEU A 142 -0.72 2.02 8.98
CA LEU A 142 -0.41 0.62 9.21
C LEU A 142 1.10 0.44 9.21
N GLN A 143 1.67 0.02 10.34
CA GLN A 143 3.09 -0.24 10.48
C GLN A 143 3.35 -1.74 10.70
N HIS A 144 4.15 -2.34 9.83
CA HIS A 144 4.58 -3.74 9.90
C HIS A 144 6.12 -3.85 9.94
N LYS A 145 6.67 -5.06 10.06
CA LYS A 145 8.13 -5.28 10.05
C LYS A 145 8.76 -5.06 8.66
N PHE A 146 7.95 -5.12 7.61
CA PHE A 146 8.39 -4.93 6.23
C PHE A 146 8.35 -3.47 5.80
N GLY A 147 7.49 -2.65 6.39
CA GLY A 147 7.23 -1.29 5.95
C GLY A 147 6.06 -0.67 6.70
N GLU A 148 5.63 0.49 6.23
CA GLU A 148 4.40 1.15 6.70
C GLU A 148 3.73 1.90 5.55
N SER A 149 2.41 2.01 5.58
CA SER A 149 1.68 2.90 4.69
C SER A 149 0.59 3.64 5.45
N THR A 150 0.27 4.85 5.00
CA THR A 150 -0.72 5.74 5.61
C THR A 150 -1.83 5.97 4.60
N THR A 151 -3.03 5.49 4.93
CA THR A 151 -4.15 5.38 4.00
C THR A 151 -5.46 5.78 4.67
N THR A 152 -6.49 6.03 3.88
CA THR A 152 -7.86 6.03 4.40
C THR A 152 -8.21 4.64 4.94
N THR A 153 -9.11 4.57 5.91
CA THR A 153 -9.50 3.29 6.56
C THR A 153 -10.12 2.24 5.63
N ASP A 154 -10.54 2.65 4.43
CA ASP A 154 -11.14 1.82 3.39
C ASP A 154 -10.18 1.43 2.26
N HIS A 155 -8.97 2.01 2.17
CA HIS A 155 -8.01 1.68 1.12
C HIS A 155 -7.48 0.25 1.25
N SER A 156 -7.48 -0.50 0.14
CA SER A 156 -7.13 -1.90 0.10
C SER A 156 -5.61 -2.12 0.00
N PHE A 157 -5.08 -2.90 0.93
CA PHE A 157 -3.75 -3.52 0.83
C PHE A 157 -3.90 -4.86 0.13
N VAL A 158 -2.88 -5.28 -0.64
CA VAL A 158 -2.82 -6.66 -1.12
C VAL A 158 -2.20 -7.54 -0.03
N VAL A 159 -2.80 -8.70 0.23
CA VAL A 159 -2.32 -9.72 1.16
C VAL A 159 -2.31 -11.09 0.48
N SER A 160 -1.43 -11.98 0.92
CA SER A 160 -1.39 -13.36 0.43
C SER A 160 -2.22 -14.29 1.32
N ASP A 161 -3.00 -15.17 0.73
CA ASP A 161 -3.70 -16.27 1.41
C ASP A 161 -3.39 -17.63 0.76
N ASP A 162 -4.06 -18.70 1.21
CA ASP A 162 -3.84 -20.06 0.69
C ASP A 162 -4.31 -20.22 -0.78
N ASP A 163 -5.16 -19.32 -1.28
CA ASP A 163 -5.79 -19.36 -2.60
C ASP A 163 -5.20 -18.33 -3.59
N GLY A 164 -4.33 -17.41 -3.14
CA GLY A 164 -3.61 -16.46 -3.99
C GLY A 164 -3.35 -15.11 -3.31
N PHE A 165 -3.68 -14.03 -4.02
CA PHE A 165 -3.62 -12.67 -3.52
C PHE A 165 -5.03 -12.10 -3.41
N THR A 166 -5.34 -11.50 -2.27
CA THR A 166 -6.63 -10.85 -2.00
C THR A 166 -6.38 -9.46 -1.44
N GLU A 167 -7.41 -8.63 -1.46
CA GLU A 167 -7.39 -7.35 -0.80
C GLU A 167 -7.82 -7.46 0.67
N ALA A 168 -7.22 -6.62 1.50
CA ALA A 168 -7.61 -6.43 2.88
C ALA A 168 -7.53 -4.95 3.23
N SER A 169 -8.53 -4.46 3.95
CA SER A 169 -8.46 -3.11 4.51
C SER A 169 -7.41 -3.03 5.62
N PRO A 170 -6.95 -1.85 6.05
CA PRO A 170 -5.83 -1.73 6.99
C PRO A 170 -6.08 -2.48 8.32
N LYS A 171 -7.35 -2.58 8.75
CA LYS A 171 -7.76 -3.27 9.99
C LYS A 171 -7.76 -4.80 9.88
N GLU A 172 -7.71 -5.34 8.67
CA GLU A 172 -7.82 -6.76 8.37
C GLU A 172 -6.49 -7.35 7.85
N VAL A 173 -5.46 -6.53 7.69
CA VAL A 173 -4.13 -6.96 7.27
C VAL A 173 -3.41 -7.61 8.45
N ASP A 174 -3.08 -8.89 8.34
CA ASP A 174 -2.15 -9.58 9.25
C ASP A 174 -0.69 -9.42 8.80
N GLU A 175 -0.43 -9.59 7.50
CA GLU A 175 0.88 -9.37 6.89
C GLU A 175 0.68 -8.73 5.50
N PRO A 176 1.07 -7.46 5.29
CA PRO A 176 0.93 -6.82 3.99
C PRO A 176 1.87 -7.47 2.98
N LEU A 177 1.39 -7.63 1.75
CA LEU A 177 2.20 -8.15 0.67
C LEU A 177 3.31 -7.15 0.31
N ARG A 178 4.49 -7.71 0.06
CA ARG A 178 5.67 -6.96 -0.34
C ARG A 178 5.99 -7.29 -1.79
N ILE A 179 6.30 -6.28 -2.58
CA ILE A 179 6.74 -6.48 -3.96
C ILE A 179 8.00 -7.40 -3.97
N PRO A 180 8.02 -8.46 -4.78
CA PRO A 180 9.08 -9.47 -4.73
C PRO A 180 10.39 -9.01 -5.35
N GLY A 181 10.37 -7.96 -6.18
CA GLY A 181 11.51 -7.47 -6.93
C GLY A 181 11.17 -6.16 -7.63
N VAL A 182 12.14 -5.62 -8.35
CA VAL A 182 11.94 -4.53 -9.32
C VAL A 182 12.29 -5.10 -10.70
N PRO A 183 11.48 -4.88 -11.74
CA PRO A 183 11.78 -5.34 -13.09
C PRO A 183 13.15 -4.81 -13.56
N ALA A 184 13.78 -5.51 -14.49
CA ALA A 184 15.06 -5.08 -15.04
C ALA A 184 14.93 -3.67 -15.65
N VAL A 185 15.88 -2.80 -15.32
CA VAL A 185 16.00 -1.45 -15.85
C VAL A 185 17.29 -1.33 -16.64
N GLU A 186 17.31 -0.44 -17.63
CA GLU A 186 18.50 -0.23 -18.45
C GLU A 186 19.66 0.27 -17.59
N THR A 187 20.81 -0.39 -17.73
CA THR A 187 22.04 0.03 -17.05
C THR A 187 22.64 1.23 -17.77
N ALA A 188 22.86 2.32 -17.05
CA ALA A 188 23.49 3.51 -17.57
C ALA A 188 25.00 3.30 -17.71
N GLU A 189 25.54 3.53 -18.92
CA GLU A 189 26.99 3.56 -19.18
C GLU A 189 27.59 4.94 -18.89
N SER A 190 26.78 6.00 -18.92
CA SER A 190 27.21 7.36 -18.60
C SER A 190 26.06 8.19 -18.03
N VAL A 191 26.40 9.34 -17.44
CA VAL A 191 25.41 10.32 -16.96
C VAL A 191 25.74 11.73 -17.47
N ASP A 192 24.72 12.45 -17.93
CA ASP A 192 24.80 13.88 -18.21
C ASP A 192 24.38 14.68 -16.97
N LEU A 193 25.37 15.24 -16.27
CA LEU A 193 25.14 16.03 -15.06
C LEU A 193 24.42 17.35 -15.37
N TYR A 194 24.45 17.86 -16.60
CA TYR A 194 23.67 19.06 -16.94
C TYR A 194 22.17 18.78 -16.88
N GLU A 195 21.72 17.63 -17.37
CA GLU A 195 20.31 17.26 -17.38
C GLU A 195 19.70 17.20 -15.98
N VAL A 196 20.48 16.76 -14.99
CA VAL A 196 20.04 16.70 -13.59
C VAL A 196 19.99 18.09 -12.96
N LEU A 197 20.86 19.02 -13.39
CA LEU A 197 21.03 20.32 -12.72
C LEU A 197 20.28 21.47 -13.39
N ASN A 198 19.92 21.35 -14.67
CA ASN A 198 19.46 22.48 -15.49
C ASN A 198 18.20 23.19 -14.98
N GLY A 199 17.35 22.50 -14.22
CA GLY A 199 16.11 23.03 -13.66
C GLY A 199 16.33 24.04 -12.53
N TYR A 200 17.51 24.06 -11.90
CA TYR A 200 17.77 24.95 -10.77
C TYR A 200 18.06 26.38 -11.22
N THR A 201 17.26 27.32 -10.70
CA THR A 201 17.47 28.76 -10.86
C THR A 201 17.43 29.47 -9.52
N ARG A 202 18.07 30.65 -9.45
CA ARG A 202 18.04 31.47 -8.24
C ARG A 202 18.01 32.95 -8.57
N GLU A 203 17.05 33.64 -7.96
CA GLU A 203 16.98 35.09 -8.01
C GLU A 203 17.85 35.75 -6.93
N TYR A 204 18.41 36.92 -7.24
CA TYR A 204 19.09 37.78 -6.28
C TYR A 204 18.99 39.25 -6.69
N GLU A 205 19.03 40.14 -5.70
CA GLU A 205 19.02 41.59 -5.93
C GLU A 205 20.45 42.13 -6.15
N ASP A 206 20.69 42.82 -7.26
CA ASP A 206 21.96 43.46 -7.58
C ASP A 206 21.94 44.97 -7.34
N GLY A 207 22.03 45.37 -6.06
CA GLY A 207 22.07 46.78 -5.65
C GLY A 207 23.47 47.42 -5.62
N ARG A 208 24.55 46.68 -5.98
CA ARG A 208 25.95 47.07 -5.71
C ARG A 208 26.40 48.36 -6.40
N SER A 209 25.67 48.80 -7.43
CA SER A 209 26.02 49.99 -8.24
C SER A 209 25.00 51.14 -8.15
N VAL A 210 23.80 50.92 -7.60
CA VAL A 210 22.66 51.86 -7.69
C VAL A 210 21.85 52.05 -6.38
N GLY A 211 22.19 51.32 -5.31
CA GLY A 211 21.47 51.35 -4.02
C GLY A 211 20.27 50.39 -3.97
N SER A 212 19.84 50.00 -2.76
CA SER A 212 18.76 49.02 -2.55
C SER A 212 17.41 49.46 -3.14
N GLU A 213 17.15 50.76 -3.24
CA GLU A 213 15.92 51.31 -3.81
C GLU A 213 15.83 51.18 -5.35
N ASN A 214 16.96 50.88 -6.02
CA ASN A 214 17.03 50.68 -7.48
C ASN A 214 17.64 49.32 -7.84
N ALA A 215 17.65 48.35 -6.93
CA ALA A 215 18.24 47.04 -7.18
C ALA A 215 17.45 46.30 -8.27
N GLU A 216 18.15 45.76 -9.26
CA GLU A 216 17.53 44.90 -10.28
C GLU A 216 17.58 43.44 -9.82
N THR A 217 16.45 42.73 -9.96
CA THR A 217 16.38 41.28 -9.79
C THR A 217 17.11 40.60 -10.94
N LYS A 218 18.12 39.79 -10.62
CA LYS A 218 18.88 38.97 -11.57
C LYS A 218 18.71 37.49 -11.24
N VAL A 219 18.71 36.67 -12.29
CA VAL A 219 18.55 35.21 -12.18
C VAL A 219 19.88 34.52 -12.52
N LYS A 220 20.40 33.71 -11.60
CA LYS A 220 21.44 32.72 -11.88
C LYS A 220 20.80 31.41 -12.30
N ARG A 221 21.45 30.69 -13.22
CA ARG A 221 21.02 29.36 -13.67
C ARG A 221 22.22 28.48 -13.99
N VAL A 222 21.96 27.22 -14.26
CA VAL A 222 22.98 26.28 -14.73
C VAL A 222 23.20 26.47 -16.23
N HIS A 223 24.46 26.50 -16.64
CA HIS A 223 24.91 26.68 -18.02
C HIS A 223 25.91 25.59 -18.40
N THR A 224 26.08 25.37 -19.70
CA THR A 224 27.07 24.44 -20.26
C THR A 224 27.67 24.97 -21.56
N ASP A 225 28.91 24.58 -21.85
CA ASP A 225 29.61 24.81 -23.12
C ASP A 225 29.65 23.53 -23.99
N GLY A 226 29.01 22.45 -23.53
CA GLY A 226 29.03 21.13 -24.16
C GLY A 226 29.93 20.12 -23.46
N GLU A 227 30.97 20.56 -22.73
CA GLU A 227 31.90 19.67 -22.01
C GLU A 227 31.80 19.83 -20.50
N ARG A 228 31.56 21.06 -20.03
CA ARG A 228 31.52 21.44 -18.62
C ARG A 228 30.23 22.16 -18.26
N VAL A 229 29.94 22.19 -16.97
CA VAL A 229 28.76 22.80 -16.36
C VAL A 229 29.20 23.83 -15.33
N TRP A 230 28.55 25.00 -15.28
CA TRP A 230 28.72 26.00 -14.22
C TRP A 230 27.38 26.61 -13.80
N PHE A 231 27.36 27.18 -12.59
CA PHE A 231 26.19 27.89 -12.07
C PHE A 231 26.48 29.39 -11.95
N GLY A 232 25.63 30.24 -12.53
CA GLY A 232 25.82 31.69 -12.53
C GLY A 232 25.18 32.38 -13.71
N HIS A 233 25.95 33.27 -14.36
CA HIS A 233 25.58 33.93 -15.61
C HIS A 233 26.32 33.30 -16.79
N GLU A 234 25.77 33.42 -17.99
CA GLU A 234 26.30 32.79 -19.21
C GLU A 234 27.77 33.16 -19.48
N HIS A 235 28.15 34.43 -19.30
CA HIS A 235 29.53 34.90 -19.52
C HIS A 235 30.52 34.52 -18.41
N HIS A 236 30.08 33.83 -17.35
CA HIS A 236 30.99 33.44 -16.25
C HIS A 236 31.99 32.35 -16.65
N HIS A 237 31.75 31.58 -17.70
CA HIS A 237 32.69 30.56 -18.17
C HIS A 237 34.09 31.11 -18.48
N ASP A 238 34.17 32.34 -19.00
CA ASP A 238 35.44 32.99 -19.37
C ASP A 238 36.24 33.56 -18.19
N LEU A 239 35.75 33.38 -16.95
CA LEU A 239 36.41 33.86 -15.74
C LEU A 239 37.26 32.76 -15.12
N ASP A 240 38.55 33.04 -14.90
CA ASP A 240 39.55 32.13 -14.26
C ASP A 240 39.16 31.59 -12.86
N LYS A 241 38.07 32.11 -12.26
CA LYS A 241 37.61 31.77 -10.91
C LYS A 241 36.31 30.96 -10.87
N THR A 242 35.73 30.66 -12.03
CA THR A 242 34.45 29.95 -12.09
C THR A 242 34.67 28.48 -11.81
N VAL A 243 33.95 27.96 -10.81
CA VAL A 243 33.91 26.53 -10.54
C VAL A 243 33.13 25.84 -11.65
N THR A 244 33.70 24.79 -12.21
CA THR A 244 33.07 23.99 -13.25
C THR A 244 33.02 22.52 -12.86
N LEU A 245 32.07 21.80 -13.43
CA LEU A 245 31.84 20.36 -13.25
C LEU A 245 31.89 19.67 -14.61
N GLN A 246 32.52 18.51 -14.70
CA GLN A 246 32.47 17.66 -15.90
C GLN A 246 31.01 17.32 -16.24
N ARG A 247 30.56 17.57 -17.48
CA ARG A 247 29.17 17.32 -17.87
C ARG A 247 28.87 15.83 -18.00
N HIS A 248 29.64 15.13 -18.83
CA HIS A 248 29.42 13.72 -19.12
C HIS A 248 30.39 12.86 -18.32
N VAL A 249 29.88 12.00 -17.45
CA VAL A 249 30.68 11.06 -16.65
C VAL A 249 30.47 9.65 -17.17
N ASP A 250 31.57 9.00 -17.53
CA ASP A 250 31.62 7.57 -17.84
C ASP A 250 31.52 6.76 -16.54
N LEU A 251 30.50 5.91 -16.44
CA LEU A 251 30.18 5.18 -15.22
C LEU A 251 31.07 3.93 -15.05
N ASP A 252 31.64 3.38 -16.13
CA ASP A 252 32.52 2.21 -16.06
C ASP A 252 33.94 2.54 -15.57
N GLY A 253 34.24 3.83 -15.42
CA GLY A 253 35.54 4.35 -15.01
C GLY A 253 35.62 4.79 -13.54
N GLU A 254 36.80 5.27 -13.16
CA GLU A 254 37.03 5.84 -11.82
C GLU A 254 36.20 7.11 -11.58
N ASP A 255 35.91 7.89 -12.63
CA ASP A 255 35.07 9.09 -12.52
C ASP A 255 33.64 8.72 -12.09
N GLY A 256 33.08 7.63 -12.63
CA GLY A 256 31.82 7.03 -12.19
C GLY A 256 31.85 6.57 -10.75
N ALA A 257 32.89 5.83 -10.35
CA ALA A 257 33.06 5.37 -8.97
C ALA A 257 33.19 6.56 -7.98
N SER A 258 33.94 7.60 -8.34
CA SER A 258 34.05 8.84 -7.57
C SER A 258 32.72 9.57 -7.43
N LEU A 259 31.93 9.65 -8.51
CA LEU A 259 30.58 10.22 -8.47
C LEU A 259 29.69 9.47 -7.49
N VAL A 260 29.66 8.14 -7.58
CA VAL A 260 28.85 7.28 -6.72
C VAL A 260 29.25 7.42 -5.25
N ARG A 261 30.55 7.42 -4.93
CA ARG A 261 31.04 7.61 -3.55
C ARG A 261 30.63 8.97 -2.98
N LEU A 262 30.76 10.04 -3.75
CA LEU A 262 30.36 11.38 -3.32
C LEU A 262 28.86 11.46 -3.02
N LEU A 263 28.02 10.92 -3.91
CA LEU A 263 26.57 10.93 -3.74
C LEU A 263 26.14 10.10 -2.52
N ALA A 264 26.71 8.90 -2.34
CA ALA A 264 26.44 8.05 -1.18
C ALA A 264 26.87 8.70 0.13
N ALA A 265 28.11 9.22 0.18
CA ALA A 265 28.64 9.90 1.36
C ALA A 265 27.81 11.14 1.73
N TYR A 266 27.35 11.90 0.73
CA TYR A 266 26.49 13.05 0.96
C TYR A 266 25.06 12.66 1.38
N ALA A 267 24.52 11.55 0.87
CA ALA A 267 23.21 11.05 1.31
C ALA A 267 23.23 10.62 2.78
N ALA A 268 24.35 10.05 3.25
CA ALA A 268 24.55 9.69 4.66
C ALA A 268 24.83 10.90 5.56
N GLU A 269 25.92 11.64 5.30
CA GLU A 269 26.49 12.61 6.24
C GLU A 269 26.60 14.03 5.66
N GLY A 270 25.95 14.27 4.52
CA GLY A 270 26.05 15.51 3.78
C GLY A 270 25.06 16.58 4.21
N SER A 271 25.45 17.84 4.04
CA SER A 271 24.57 19.01 4.15
C SER A 271 24.88 19.98 3.03
N ALA A 272 23.85 20.54 2.38
CA ALA A 272 24.01 21.61 1.40
C ALA A 272 23.37 22.90 1.91
N SER A 273 24.06 24.02 1.64
CA SER A 273 23.63 25.37 1.96
C SER A 273 23.25 26.08 0.67
N THR A 274 21.96 26.29 0.46
CA THR A 274 21.32 27.07 -0.61
C THR A 274 20.42 28.15 0.00
N THR A 275 19.71 28.94 -0.81
CA THR A 275 18.81 30.01 -0.33
C THR A 275 17.74 29.51 0.64
N GLU A 276 17.36 28.24 0.54
CA GLU A 276 16.41 27.59 1.43
C GLU A 276 16.96 27.37 2.86
N THR A 277 18.27 27.54 3.08
CA THR A 277 18.92 27.25 4.38
C THR A 277 19.87 28.35 4.87
N THR A 278 20.31 29.27 4.01
CA THR A 278 21.17 30.39 4.41
C THR A 278 21.10 31.57 3.44
N ASP A 279 21.31 32.78 3.98
CA ASP A 279 21.31 34.03 3.21
C ASP A 279 22.68 34.42 2.63
N SER A 280 23.77 33.74 2.99
CA SER A 280 25.12 34.30 2.76
C SER A 280 26.23 33.36 2.29
N LYS A 281 26.24 32.07 2.66
CA LYS A 281 27.34 31.14 2.31
C LYS A 281 26.81 29.86 1.69
N PHE A 282 26.91 29.77 0.37
CA PHE A 282 26.49 28.57 -0.35
C PHE A 282 27.62 27.56 -0.48
N GLY A 283 27.29 26.28 -0.35
CA GLY A 283 28.26 25.20 -0.38
C GLY A 283 27.65 23.86 0.00
N ALA A 284 28.49 22.83 0.01
CA ALA A 284 28.15 21.55 0.60
C ALA A 284 29.24 21.11 1.58
N SER A 285 28.88 20.25 2.52
CA SER A 285 29.83 19.61 3.41
C SER A 285 29.46 18.17 3.71
N ILE A 286 30.45 17.32 3.95
CA ILE A 286 30.29 15.93 4.40
C ILE A 286 31.10 15.79 5.69
N ALA A 287 30.45 15.31 6.76
CA ALA A 287 31.10 15.12 8.05
C ALA A 287 31.55 13.66 8.23
N SER A 288 32.69 13.46 8.88
CA SER A 288 33.11 12.14 9.35
C SER A 288 34.21 12.26 10.41
N SER A 289 34.34 11.24 11.25
CA SER A 289 35.50 11.06 12.12
C SER A 289 36.63 10.29 11.44
N ASP A 290 36.39 9.71 10.27
CA ASP A 290 37.40 9.06 9.44
C ASP A 290 38.00 10.06 8.45
N ARG A 291 39.20 10.53 8.77
CA ARG A 291 39.93 11.49 7.94
C ARG A 291 40.39 10.89 6.61
N GLU A 292 40.85 9.65 6.58
CA GLU A 292 41.33 9.01 5.34
C GLU A 292 40.18 8.85 4.35
N TRP A 293 38.98 8.54 4.87
CA TRP A 293 37.75 8.52 4.09
C TRP A 293 37.41 9.91 3.51
N LEU A 294 37.50 10.98 4.32
CA LEU A 294 37.29 12.36 3.82
C LEU A 294 38.35 12.80 2.79
N GLU A 295 39.60 12.36 2.94
CA GLU A 295 40.68 12.63 1.98
C GLU A 295 40.40 11.93 0.65
N THR A 296 39.88 10.70 0.67
CA THR A 296 39.43 9.98 -0.54
C THR A 296 38.29 10.72 -1.23
N LEU A 297 37.25 11.13 -0.50
CA LEU A 297 36.14 11.92 -1.05
C LEU A 297 36.61 13.28 -1.59
N GLN A 298 37.64 13.87 -0.97
CA GLN A 298 38.23 15.11 -1.47
C GLN A 298 38.93 14.92 -2.82
N GLU A 299 39.62 13.80 -3.02
CA GLU A 299 40.22 13.44 -4.31
C GLU A 299 39.14 13.16 -5.36
N ASP A 300 38.10 12.41 -5.00
CA ASP A 300 36.92 12.17 -5.84
C ASP A 300 36.26 13.48 -6.29
N TYR A 301 36.13 14.43 -5.35
CA TYR A 301 35.56 15.75 -5.67
C TYR A 301 36.43 16.53 -6.66
N ARG A 302 37.76 16.55 -6.46
CA ARG A 302 38.70 17.26 -7.35
C ARG A 302 38.82 16.63 -8.73
N ARG A 303 38.45 15.35 -8.88
CA ARG A 303 38.40 14.66 -10.16
C ARG A 303 37.24 15.17 -11.02
N LEU A 304 36.08 15.44 -10.42
CA LEU A 304 34.87 15.88 -11.13
C LEU A 304 34.76 17.40 -11.25
N PHE A 305 35.25 18.14 -10.25
CA PHE A 305 35.16 19.60 -10.18
C PHE A 305 36.50 20.28 -10.46
N ASP A 306 36.49 21.29 -11.33
CA ASP A 306 37.64 22.13 -11.63
C ASP A 306 37.45 23.57 -11.11
N GLY A 307 38.54 24.21 -10.71
CA GLY A 307 38.54 25.55 -10.10
C GLY A 307 37.94 25.61 -8.68
N ALA A 308 37.54 24.48 -8.10
CA ALA A 308 36.94 24.41 -6.78
C ALA A 308 37.97 24.22 -5.65
N ILE A 309 37.72 24.89 -4.52
CA ILE A 309 38.47 24.66 -3.27
C ILE A 309 37.66 23.68 -2.40
N ALA A 310 38.24 22.51 -2.14
CA ALA A 310 37.76 21.56 -1.16
C ALA A 310 38.78 21.41 -0.03
N SER A 311 38.34 21.55 1.22
CA SER A 311 39.19 21.52 2.41
C SER A 311 38.58 20.66 3.51
N ILE A 312 39.42 19.94 4.25
CA ILE A 312 39.01 19.21 5.46
C ILE A 312 39.31 20.10 6.65
N THR A 313 38.29 20.38 7.45
CA THR A 313 38.37 21.25 8.63
C THR A 313 37.77 20.55 9.84
N ALA A 314 38.40 20.71 11.01
CA ALA A 314 37.80 20.25 12.27
C ALA A 314 36.45 20.94 12.50
N SER A 315 35.49 20.23 13.08
CA SER A 315 34.20 20.83 13.47
C SER A 315 34.41 21.83 14.61
N ASP A 316 33.78 23.01 14.54
CA ASP A 316 33.89 24.07 15.56
C ASP A 316 33.25 23.72 16.93
N ALA A 317 32.78 22.49 17.12
CA ALA A 317 32.23 22.02 18.39
C ALA A 317 33.37 21.64 19.33
N ASN A 318 33.37 22.14 20.57
CA ASN A 318 34.35 21.80 21.61
C ASN A 318 34.73 20.31 21.56
N ASP A 319 36.02 19.99 21.69
CA ASP A 319 36.60 18.64 21.66
C ASP A 319 35.96 17.65 22.65
N GLU A 320 35.06 18.07 23.54
CA GLU A 320 34.35 17.23 24.51
C GLU A 320 32.82 17.33 24.35
N ARG A 321 32.17 16.24 23.92
CA ARG A 321 30.71 16.05 24.10
C ARG A 321 30.46 15.23 25.37
N ARG A 322 29.80 15.83 26.36
CA ARG A 322 29.32 15.15 27.57
C ARG A 322 27.90 14.65 27.36
N LEU A 323 27.71 13.33 27.46
CA LEU A 323 26.39 12.71 27.45
C LEU A 323 26.07 12.22 28.87
N GLU A 324 25.03 12.77 29.48
CA GLU A 324 24.44 12.25 30.73
C GLU A 324 23.45 11.13 30.40
N TYR A 325 23.73 9.92 30.89
CA TYR A 325 22.80 8.79 30.81
C TYR A 325 22.22 8.51 32.20
N GLY A 326 21.10 9.17 32.55
CA GLY A 326 20.35 8.85 33.77
C GLY A 326 21.18 8.76 35.05
N GLU A 327 20.72 7.99 36.05
CA GLU A 327 21.39 7.86 37.37
C GLU A 327 22.76 7.16 37.34
N ASP A 328 23.27 6.76 36.17
CA ASP A 328 24.47 5.92 36.00
C ASP A 328 25.66 6.63 35.31
N GLY A 329 25.82 7.94 35.53
CA GLY A 329 27.10 8.65 35.36
C GLY A 329 27.35 9.34 34.00
N GLU A 330 28.16 10.40 34.06
CA GLU A 330 28.57 11.26 32.92
C GLU A 330 29.72 10.59 32.15
N THR A 331 29.58 10.40 30.83
CA THR A 331 30.69 9.95 29.96
C THR A 331 31.07 11.09 29.01
N THR A 332 32.33 11.51 29.07
CA THR A 332 32.93 12.47 28.14
C THR A 332 33.48 11.73 26.93
N TYR A 333 33.05 12.11 25.74
CA TYR A 333 33.61 11.63 24.47
C TYR A 333 34.46 12.74 23.84
N GLU A 334 35.66 12.39 23.34
CA GLU A 334 36.44 13.26 22.47
C GLU A 334 35.80 13.27 21.08
N ASP A 335 35.21 14.39 20.67
CA ASP A 335 34.54 14.55 19.37
C ASP A 335 35.57 15.07 18.35
N THR A 336 36.16 14.17 17.57
CA THR A 336 37.18 14.47 16.55
C THR A 336 36.58 14.66 15.16
N THR A 337 35.27 14.91 15.06
CA THR A 337 34.58 15.01 13.77
C THR A 337 35.17 16.12 12.90
N GLU A 338 35.62 15.77 11.70
CA GLU A 338 36.05 16.69 10.65
C GLU A 338 34.96 16.84 9.59
N LYS A 339 35.08 17.87 8.75
CA LYS A 339 34.17 18.14 7.64
C LYS A 339 34.96 18.41 6.37
N LEU A 340 34.64 17.66 5.31
CA LEU A 340 35.00 18.04 3.95
C LEU A 340 34.08 19.18 3.52
N GLN A 341 34.62 20.38 3.36
CA GLN A 341 33.90 21.57 2.94
C GLN A 341 34.14 21.88 1.47
N MET A 342 33.04 22.06 0.73
CA MET A 342 32.98 22.40 -0.70
C MET A 342 32.16 23.69 -0.84
N MET A 343 32.76 24.83 -0.48
CA MET A 343 32.04 26.10 -0.26
C MET A 343 31.84 26.90 -1.55
N ASN A 344 31.08 26.35 -2.50
CA ASN A 344 30.66 27.04 -3.71
C ASN A 344 29.20 26.68 -4.09
N GLU A 345 28.54 27.57 -4.83
CA GLU A 345 27.13 27.41 -5.22
C GLU A 345 26.89 26.17 -6.10
N LEU A 346 27.82 25.84 -7.03
CA LEU A 346 27.64 24.69 -7.91
C LEU A 346 27.62 23.38 -7.13
N SER A 347 28.46 23.21 -6.10
CA SER A 347 28.41 22.04 -5.22
C SER A 347 27.11 21.95 -4.43
N ALA A 348 26.59 23.09 -3.95
CA ALA A 348 25.32 23.11 -3.21
C ALA A 348 24.16 22.64 -4.09
N VAL A 349 24.09 23.16 -5.33
CA VAL A 349 23.09 22.76 -6.34
C VAL A 349 23.28 21.29 -6.70
N PHE A 350 24.51 20.87 -7.01
CA PHE A 350 24.83 19.48 -7.36
C PHE A 350 24.27 18.50 -6.34
N PHE A 351 24.62 18.64 -5.07
CA PHE A 351 24.18 17.68 -4.07
C PHE A 351 22.68 17.79 -3.72
N ARG A 352 22.10 19.00 -3.78
CA ARG A 352 20.64 19.21 -3.60
C ARG A 352 19.83 18.49 -4.67
N GLU A 353 20.19 18.65 -5.95
CA GLU A 353 19.44 18.06 -7.06
C GLU A 353 19.54 16.53 -7.09
N PHE A 354 20.70 15.96 -6.73
CA PHE A 354 20.83 14.50 -6.71
C PHE A 354 20.19 13.85 -5.50
N ALA A 355 20.51 14.33 -4.29
CA ALA A 355 20.29 13.58 -3.05
C ALA A 355 19.48 14.35 -2.02
N GLY A 356 18.99 15.55 -2.36
CA GLY A 356 18.21 16.40 -1.45
C GLY A 356 19.03 17.04 -0.34
N GLN A 357 18.43 18.01 0.35
CA GLN A 357 19.21 18.97 1.13
C GLN A 357 19.16 18.76 2.65
N THR A 358 17.95 18.68 3.21
CA THR A 358 17.73 18.54 4.66
C THR A 358 17.84 17.08 5.07
N SER A 359 18.09 16.79 6.36
CA SER A 359 18.16 15.41 6.84
C SER A 359 16.86 14.60 6.60
N ARG A 360 15.71 15.27 6.58
CA ARG A 360 14.41 14.67 6.25
C ARG A 360 14.12 14.62 4.76
N GLY A 361 14.77 15.48 3.96
CA GLY A 361 14.62 15.55 2.51
C GLY A 361 15.73 14.83 1.75
N LYS A 362 16.57 14.03 2.42
CA LYS A 362 17.56 13.18 1.74
C LYS A 362 16.87 12.11 0.92
N ARG A 363 17.45 11.70 -0.20
CA ARG A 363 16.93 10.59 -1.03
C ARG A 363 18.05 9.81 -1.69
N VAL A 364 17.74 8.59 -2.13
CA VAL A 364 18.59 7.85 -3.07
C VAL A 364 18.44 8.53 -4.44
N PRO A 365 19.53 8.97 -5.10
CA PRO A 365 19.44 9.57 -6.42
C PRO A 365 18.89 8.59 -7.46
N SER A 366 18.04 9.06 -8.38
CA SER A 366 17.44 8.23 -9.44
C SER A 366 18.48 7.44 -10.25
N LEU A 367 19.63 8.06 -10.55
CA LEU A 367 20.76 7.41 -11.23
C LEU A 367 21.14 6.05 -10.62
N VAL A 368 21.03 5.90 -9.29
CA VAL A 368 21.49 4.71 -8.57
C VAL A 368 20.75 3.44 -9.01
N TYR A 369 19.47 3.54 -9.36
CA TYR A 369 18.70 2.38 -9.82
C TYR A 369 19.16 1.86 -11.19
N HIS A 370 19.86 2.70 -11.96
CA HIS A 370 20.39 2.38 -13.29
C HIS A 370 21.89 2.05 -13.28
N LEU A 371 22.54 2.07 -12.12
CA LEU A 371 23.95 1.69 -12.01
C LEU A 371 24.13 0.18 -12.18
N SER A 372 25.31 -0.23 -12.63
CA SER A 372 25.71 -1.65 -12.59
C SER A 372 25.70 -2.21 -11.17
N ASP A 373 25.55 -3.53 -11.03
CA ASP A 373 25.52 -4.21 -9.72
C ASP A 373 26.70 -3.83 -8.81
N ASP A 374 27.89 -3.64 -9.40
CA ASP A 374 29.10 -3.26 -8.68
C ASP A 374 29.04 -1.81 -8.17
N LEU A 375 28.49 -0.89 -8.94
CA LEU A 375 28.32 0.51 -8.55
C LEU A 375 27.13 0.68 -7.58
N GLN A 376 26.04 -0.07 -7.73
CA GLN A 376 24.99 -0.12 -6.71
C GLN A 376 25.52 -0.70 -5.39
N ARG A 377 26.39 -1.71 -5.45
CA ARG A 377 27.09 -2.22 -4.27
C ARG A 377 27.95 -1.14 -3.64
N LEU A 378 28.77 -0.45 -4.43
CA LEU A 378 29.61 0.66 -3.97
C LEU A 378 28.77 1.75 -3.27
N PHE A 379 27.65 2.17 -3.88
CA PHE A 379 26.74 3.15 -3.29
C PHE A 379 26.27 2.73 -1.90
N VAL A 380 25.74 1.50 -1.76
CA VAL A 380 25.24 0.98 -0.47
C VAL A 380 26.37 0.85 0.54
N GLU A 381 27.55 0.38 0.14
CA GLU A 381 28.68 0.22 1.04
C GLU A 381 29.17 1.57 1.59
N THR A 382 29.32 2.58 0.72
CA THR A 382 29.72 3.93 1.14
C THR A 382 28.65 4.63 1.98
N LEU A 383 27.37 4.43 1.65
CA LEU A 383 26.26 4.97 2.45
C LEU A 383 26.28 4.42 3.88
N VAL A 384 26.51 3.11 4.04
CA VAL A 384 26.56 2.43 5.34
C VAL A 384 27.85 2.75 6.10
N GLU A 385 28.97 2.92 5.40
CA GLU A 385 30.25 3.35 5.99
C GLU A 385 30.13 4.75 6.60
N GLY A 386 29.47 5.69 5.88
CA GLY A 386 29.21 7.04 6.37
C GLY A 386 28.42 7.08 7.68
N ASP A 387 27.35 6.27 7.78
CA ASP A 387 26.51 6.16 8.99
C ASP A 387 27.19 5.36 10.14
N GLY A 388 28.28 4.64 9.84
CA GLY A 388 29.03 3.84 10.82
C GLY A 388 28.31 2.55 11.27
N SER A 389 27.35 2.05 10.48
CA SER A 389 26.30 1.15 10.97
C SER A 389 26.53 -0.36 10.76
N ARG A 390 27.77 -0.80 10.54
CA ARG A 390 28.14 -2.25 10.48
C ARG A 390 28.34 -2.93 11.83
N LYS A 391 27.88 -2.36 12.95
CA LYS A 391 28.15 -2.92 14.30
C LYS A 391 26.93 -3.56 14.94
N PHE A 392 26.84 -4.89 14.80
CA PHE A 392 25.87 -5.70 15.51
C PHE A 392 26.46 -6.28 16.81
N ARG A 393 26.33 -5.58 17.94
CA ARG A 393 26.86 -6.05 19.26
C ARG A 393 26.45 -7.48 19.66
N ARG A 394 25.39 -8.04 19.07
CA ARG A 394 24.83 -9.36 19.40
C ARG A 394 25.10 -10.45 18.35
N TYR A 395 25.73 -10.13 17.21
CA TYR A 395 25.89 -11.06 16.09
C TYR A 395 27.36 -11.30 15.76
N THR A 396 27.63 -12.35 14.98
CA THR A 396 29.00 -12.72 14.59
C THR A 396 29.62 -11.66 13.69
N GLU A 397 30.96 -11.60 13.64
CA GLU A 397 31.70 -10.76 12.69
C GLU A 397 31.27 -11.08 11.25
N GLU A 398 31.19 -12.37 10.90
CA GLU A 398 30.74 -12.85 9.59
C GLU A 398 29.33 -12.37 9.20
N TYR A 399 28.39 -12.31 10.15
CA TYR A 399 27.06 -11.75 9.90
C TYR A 399 27.12 -10.24 9.69
N SER A 400 27.95 -9.55 10.47
CA SER A 400 28.13 -8.09 10.43
C SER A 400 28.89 -7.62 9.18
N GLU A 401 29.63 -8.51 8.53
CA GLU A 401 30.26 -8.26 7.23
C GLU A 401 29.25 -8.29 6.08
N ARG A 402 28.21 -9.13 6.18
CA ARG A 402 27.22 -9.32 5.11
C ARG A 402 25.97 -8.46 5.29
N ASN A 403 25.63 -8.09 6.52
CA ASN A 403 24.43 -7.35 6.86
C ASN A 403 24.75 -6.00 7.50
N PHE A 404 23.80 -5.08 7.48
CA PHE A 404 23.93 -3.77 8.11
C PHE A 404 22.61 -3.29 8.73
N ASP A 405 22.74 -2.37 9.68
CA ASP A 405 21.66 -1.47 10.08
C ASP A 405 21.90 -0.13 9.40
N TYR A 406 20.85 0.65 9.14
CA TYR A 406 20.96 2.01 8.65
C TYR A 406 19.83 2.82 9.27
N GLU A 407 20.14 3.96 9.89
CA GLU A 407 19.14 4.82 10.54
C GLU A 407 19.04 6.16 9.80
N THR A 408 17.83 6.60 9.46
CA THR A 408 17.63 7.89 8.77
C THR A 408 16.35 8.58 9.22
N ALA A 409 16.35 9.91 9.26
CA ALA A 409 15.15 10.70 9.48
C ALA A 409 14.33 10.93 8.19
N SER A 410 14.90 10.63 7.02
CA SER A 410 14.22 10.79 5.74
C SER A 410 13.41 9.56 5.36
N ARG A 411 12.13 9.77 5.06
CA ARG A 411 11.26 8.73 4.52
C ARG A 411 11.65 8.35 3.09
N GLU A 412 11.95 9.32 2.24
CA GLU A 412 12.37 9.08 0.85
C GLU A 412 13.69 8.31 0.77
N LEU A 413 14.65 8.61 1.66
CA LEU A 413 15.90 7.84 1.72
C LEU A 413 15.65 6.42 2.21
N ALA A 414 14.77 6.24 3.21
CA ALA A 414 14.40 4.91 3.69
C ALA A 414 13.67 4.09 2.62
N ALA A 415 12.73 4.71 1.91
CA ALA A 415 11.97 4.12 0.82
C ALA A 415 12.85 3.78 -0.39
N GLY A 416 13.74 4.70 -0.77
CA GLY A 416 14.67 4.50 -1.87
C GLY A 416 15.69 3.40 -1.57
N LEU A 417 16.25 3.38 -0.35
CA LEU A 417 17.16 2.30 0.06
C LEU A 417 16.43 0.95 0.12
N SER A 418 15.19 0.92 0.60
CA SER A 418 14.34 -0.28 0.58
C SER A 418 14.13 -0.79 -0.85
N THR A 419 13.80 0.10 -1.78
CA THR A 419 13.60 -0.23 -3.20
C THR A 419 14.88 -0.74 -3.85
N LEU A 420 16.03 -0.08 -3.61
CA LEU A 420 17.34 -0.52 -4.11
C LEU A 420 17.74 -1.89 -3.57
N LEU A 421 17.47 -2.15 -2.28
CA LEU A 421 17.73 -3.47 -1.69
C LEU A 421 16.81 -4.54 -2.30
N THR A 422 15.55 -4.22 -2.58
CA THR A 422 14.63 -5.12 -3.29
C THR A 422 15.11 -5.42 -4.71
N GLN A 423 15.53 -4.41 -5.47
CA GLN A 423 16.11 -4.57 -6.81
C GLN A 423 17.33 -5.51 -6.80
N ARG A 424 18.14 -5.45 -5.73
CA ARG A 424 19.33 -6.28 -5.55
C ARG A 424 19.07 -7.65 -4.88
N ASP A 425 17.81 -8.06 -4.76
CA ASP A 425 17.39 -9.30 -4.08
C ASP A 425 17.96 -9.43 -2.64
N ARG A 426 17.99 -8.30 -1.91
CA ARG A 426 18.48 -8.22 -0.53
C ARG A 426 17.30 -8.11 0.43
N LYS A 427 17.07 -9.17 1.20
CA LYS A 427 16.05 -9.18 2.26
C LYS A 427 16.40 -8.17 3.35
N HIS A 428 15.39 -7.41 3.78
CA HIS A 428 15.53 -6.41 4.83
C HIS A 428 14.20 -6.09 5.51
N SER A 429 14.29 -5.66 6.77
CA SER A 429 13.16 -5.06 7.50
C SER A 429 13.29 -3.55 7.50
N LEU A 430 12.17 -2.84 7.39
CA LEU A 430 12.09 -1.39 7.53
C LEU A 430 11.10 -1.07 8.65
N LYS A 431 11.54 -0.27 9.63
CA LYS A 431 10.71 0.11 10.78
C LYS A 431 10.91 1.57 11.12
N TYR A 432 9.82 2.31 11.30
CA TYR A 432 9.86 3.63 11.92
C TYR A 432 9.90 3.54 13.46
N ARG A 433 10.74 4.37 14.08
CA ARG A 433 10.95 4.43 15.53
C ARG A 433 10.43 5.76 16.07
N ASP A 434 9.19 5.76 16.54
CA ASP A 434 8.50 6.95 17.05
C ASP A 434 9.32 7.74 18.08
N GLN A 435 9.95 7.04 19.02
CA GLN A 435 10.77 7.66 20.08
C GLN A 435 11.98 8.44 19.56
N LYS A 436 12.48 8.08 18.38
CA LYS A 436 13.64 8.71 17.75
C LYS A 436 13.26 9.62 16.57
N GLY A 437 12.07 9.45 16.01
CA GLY A 437 11.66 10.11 14.77
C GLY A 437 12.49 9.68 13.56
N THR A 438 12.92 8.41 13.51
CA THR A 438 13.79 7.86 12.46
C THR A 438 13.32 6.50 11.97
N TYR A 439 13.59 6.20 10.70
CA TYR A 439 13.49 4.88 10.08
C TYR A 439 14.76 4.08 10.37
N THR A 440 14.60 2.78 10.63
CA THR A 440 15.70 1.82 10.66
C THR A 440 15.49 0.78 9.58
N ILE A 441 16.44 0.68 8.66
CA ILE A 441 16.54 -0.39 7.67
C ILE A 441 17.57 -1.40 8.18
N ARG A 442 17.24 -2.68 8.17
CA ARG A 442 18.13 -3.76 8.60
C ARG A 442 18.10 -4.89 7.59
N THR A 443 19.23 -5.22 6.98
CA THR A 443 19.31 -6.39 6.11
C THR A 443 19.37 -7.69 6.92
N CYS A 444 18.88 -8.77 6.33
CA CYS A 444 18.89 -10.08 6.96
C CYS A 444 19.04 -11.21 5.93
N ASP A 445 19.48 -12.38 6.38
CA ASP A 445 19.57 -13.57 5.52
C ASP A 445 18.19 -14.23 5.33
N TYR A 446 17.27 -14.01 6.27
CA TYR A 446 15.89 -14.50 6.26
C TYR A 446 14.96 -13.57 7.03
N TYR A 447 13.70 -13.54 6.63
CA TYR A 447 12.65 -12.82 7.36
C TYR A 447 12.27 -13.60 8.62
N ARG A 448 12.16 -12.89 9.75
CA ARG A 448 11.66 -13.49 10.99
C ARG A 448 10.13 -13.53 10.96
N SER A 449 9.56 -14.63 11.45
CA SER A 449 8.12 -14.79 11.65
C SER A 449 7.61 -13.94 12.80
N GLY A 450 6.30 -13.69 12.84
CA GLY A 450 5.57 -13.32 14.05
C GLY A 450 5.74 -11.88 14.52
N ARG A 451 5.23 -10.91 13.75
CA ARG A 451 4.97 -9.58 14.31
C ARG A 451 3.72 -8.98 13.71
N ASP A 452 2.71 -8.85 14.55
CA ASP A 452 1.44 -8.23 14.17
C ASP A 452 1.65 -6.76 13.75
N PRO A 453 0.90 -6.29 12.75
CA PRO A 453 0.92 -4.91 12.34
C PRO A 453 0.33 -4.02 13.45
N VAL A 454 0.85 -2.80 13.53
CA VAL A 454 0.39 -1.78 14.47
C VAL A 454 -0.33 -0.72 13.67
N ILE A 455 -1.61 -0.52 13.97
CA ILE A 455 -2.45 0.50 13.33
C ILE A 455 -2.55 1.69 14.28
N ARG A 456 -2.38 2.89 13.75
CA ARG A 456 -2.52 4.15 14.49
C ARG A 456 -3.36 5.12 13.69
N GLU A 457 -4.31 5.78 14.34
CA GLU A 457 -5.00 6.92 13.75
C GLU A 457 -4.01 8.08 13.55
N VAL A 458 -4.14 8.74 12.40
CA VAL A 458 -3.33 9.89 12.01
C VAL A 458 -4.29 11.06 11.85
N VAL A 459 -3.99 12.16 12.55
CA VAL A 459 -4.66 13.43 12.26
C VAL A 459 -4.14 13.92 10.91
N HIS A 460 -5.00 13.88 9.92
CA HIS A 460 -4.72 14.32 8.56
C HIS A 460 -5.68 15.45 8.19
N ASP A 461 -5.13 16.50 7.61
CA ASP A 461 -5.86 17.67 7.11
C ASP A 461 -5.27 18.00 5.74
N GLY A 462 -6.09 17.93 4.69
CA GLY A 462 -5.68 18.14 3.30
C GLY A 462 -5.95 16.96 2.36
N TYR A 463 -5.34 17.00 1.18
CA TYR A 463 -5.58 16.03 0.11
C TYR A 463 -5.10 14.61 0.46
N VAL A 464 -5.88 13.63 0.02
CA VAL A 464 -5.46 12.24 -0.16
C VAL A 464 -5.42 11.92 -1.65
N TYR A 465 -4.61 10.94 -2.00
CA TYR A 465 -4.20 10.65 -3.37
C TYR A 465 -4.45 9.19 -3.71
N ASP A 466 -4.63 8.89 -4.99
CA ASP A 466 -4.70 7.52 -5.49
C ASP A 466 -4.00 7.42 -6.85
N LEU A 467 -3.57 6.21 -7.22
CA LEU A 467 -3.00 5.94 -8.53
C LEU A 467 -3.88 4.94 -9.26
N SER A 468 -4.24 5.28 -10.49
CA SER A 468 -4.88 4.35 -11.38
C SER A 468 -3.84 3.75 -12.32
N VAL A 469 -3.52 2.47 -12.12
CA VAL A 469 -2.45 1.74 -12.82
C VAL A 469 -3.06 0.68 -13.74
N ALA A 470 -2.57 0.61 -14.98
CA ALA A 470 -3.07 -0.30 -15.99
C ALA A 470 -2.85 -1.77 -15.62
N GLU A 471 -3.75 -2.63 -16.11
CA GLU A 471 -3.72 -4.11 -16.06
C GLU A 471 -3.79 -4.72 -14.66
N ASN A 472 -2.85 -4.37 -13.78
CA ASN A 472 -2.64 -5.00 -12.49
C ASN A 472 -3.50 -4.40 -11.38
N GLU A 473 -4.00 -3.19 -11.58
CA GLU A 473 -4.87 -2.53 -10.62
C GLU A 473 -4.24 -2.37 -9.22
N ASN A 474 -2.91 -2.24 -9.18
CA ASN A 474 -2.17 -2.00 -7.94
C ASN A 474 -0.88 -1.23 -8.17
N PHE A 475 -0.40 -0.60 -7.10
CA PHE A 475 0.85 0.15 -7.07
C PHE A 475 1.62 -0.11 -5.76
N VAL A 476 2.86 0.35 -5.70
CA VAL A 476 3.77 0.10 -4.57
C VAL A 476 4.03 1.36 -3.76
N ASP A 477 3.73 1.31 -2.45
CA ASP A 477 4.30 2.22 -1.45
C ASP A 477 5.75 1.79 -1.17
N ALA A 478 6.67 2.68 -1.53
CA ALA A 478 8.11 2.43 -1.48
C ALA A 478 8.65 2.26 -0.05
N VAL A 479 7.91 2.67 1.00
CA VAL A 479 8.28 2.47 2.41
C VAL A 479 8.09 1.01 2.79
N GLY A 480 9.06 0.19 2.38
CA GLY A 480 9.05 -1.26 2.56
C GLY A 480 8.58 -2.04 1.34
N GLY A 481 8.09 -1.37 0.30
CA GLY A 481 7.62 -2.00 -0.93
C GLY A 481 6.26 -2.69 -0.76
N ILE A 482 5.31 -2.04 -0.08
CA ILE A 482 3.97 -2.59 0.20
C ILE A 482 3.06 -2.40 -1.03
N VAL A 483 2.30 -3.43 -1.41
CA VAL A 483 1.39 -3.40 -2.56
C VAL A 483 -0.02 -2.96 -2.16
N LEU A 484 -0.60 -2.02 -2.90
CA LEU A 484 -1.89 -1.35 -2.67
C LEU A 484 -2.77 -1.37 -3.94
N HIS A 485 -4.10 -1.52 -3.84
CA HIS A 485 -5.02 -1.67 -5.01
C HIS A 485 -5.65 -0.33 -5.49
N ASN A 486 -6.06 -0.21 -6.78
CA ASN A 486 -6.81 0.93 -7.38
C ASN A 486 -8.33 0.64 -7.62
N THR A 487 -9.07 1.39 -8.46
CA THR A 487 -10.56 1.32 -8.61
C THR A 487 -11.02 1.01 -10.07
N ASP A 488 -12.02 0.13 -10.33
CA ASP A 488 -12.45 -0.30 -11.70
C ASP A 488 -13.98 -0.39 -12.05
N SER A 489 -14.94 0.10 -11.25
CA SER A 489 -16.39 0.00 -11.57
C SER A 489 -17.24 1.24 -11.24
N VAL A 490 -18.28 1.50 -12.05
CA VAL A 490 -19.22 2.63 -11.92
C VAL A 490 -20.63 2.13 -11.60
N MET A 491 -21.19 2.60 -10.48
CA MET A 491 -22.58 2.34 -10.09
C MET A 491 -23.36 3.67 -10.05
N LEU A 492 -24.54 3.69 -10.67
CA LEU A 492 -25.40 4.88 -10.75
C LEU A 492 -26.69 4.72 -9.92
N GLU A 493 -27.06 5.76 -9.18
CA GLU A 493 -28.33 5.83 -8.44
C GLU A 493 -29.38 6.61 -9.25
N LEU A 494 -30.54 5.97 -9.54
CA LEU A 494 -31.64 6.57 -10.32
C LEU A 494 -32.72 7.27 -9.46
N GLY A 495 -32.56 7.28 -8.14
CA GLY A 495 -33.53 7.85 -7.20
C GLY A 495 -34.68 6.90 -6.82
N SER A 496 -35.48 7.31 -5.82
CA SER A 496 -36.44 6.44 -5.12
C SER A 496 -37.87 6.46 -5.69
N GLU A 497 -38.17 7.31 -6.68
CA GLU A 497 -39.52 7.49 -7.25
C GLU A 497 -39.70 6.88 -8.66
N VAL A 498 -38.71 6.15 -9.18
CA VAL A 498 -38.71 5.59 -10.53
C VAL A 498 -39.30 4.17 -10.53
N SER A 499 -40.26 3.87 -11.41
CA SER A 499 -40.76 2.50 -11.58
C SER A 499 -39.71 1.58 -12.22
N THR A 500 -39.85 0.26 -12.11
CA THR A 500 -38.90 -0.67 -12.75
C THR A 500 -38.90 -0.52 -14.27
N GLU A 501 -40.07 -0.34 -14.89
CA GLU A 501 -40.13 -0.10 -16.34
C GLU A 501 -39.45 1.23 -16.73
N GLU A 502 -39.71 2.32 -15.99
CA GLU A 502 -39.06 3.61 -16.24
C GLU A 502 -37.54 3.55 -15.95
N ALA A 503 -37.10 2.78 -14.96
CA ALA A 503 -35.69 2.63 -14.64
C ALA A 503 -34.96 1.84 -15.71
N ILE A 504 -35.57 0.79 -16.28
CA ILE A 504 -35.01 0.06 -17.43
C ILE A 504 -34.97 0.95 -18.66
N GLU A 505 -36.04 1.70 -18.94
CA GLU A 505 -36.08 2.67 -20.04
C GLU A 505 -34.99 3.74 -19.88
N GLN A 506 -34.87 4.35 -18.70
CA GLN A 506 -33.82 5.32 -18.38
C GLN A 506 -32.42 4.70 -18.47
N SER A 507 -32.21 3.48 -17.99
CA SER A 507 -30.92 2.80 -18.09
C SER A 507 -30.52 2.52 -19.54
N PHE A 508 -31.47 2.16 -20.40
CA PHE A 508 -31.21 2.04 -21.84
C PHE A 508 -31.01 3.39 -22.52
N GLU A 509 -31.70 4.45 -22.08
CA GLU A 509 -31.43 5.83 -22.56
C GLU A 509 -30.05 6.32 -22.11
N ILE A 510 -29.61 5.96 -20.90
CA ILE A 510 -28.26 6.23 -20.38
C ILE A 510 -27.23 5.44 -21.19
N GLU A 511 -27.47 4.14 -21.39
CA GLU A 511 -26.63 3.28 -22.23
C GLU A 511 -26.52 3.83 -23.65
N GLU A 512 -27.64 4.16 -24.30
CA GLU A 512 -27.68 4.72 -25.65
C GLU A 512 -26.91 6.04 -25.69
N ARG A 513 -27.12 6.92 -24.71
CA ARG A 513 -26.44 8.22 -24.68
C ARG A 513 -24.94 8.13 -24.41
N ILE A 514 -24.51 7.19 -23.57
CA ILE A 514 -23.09 6.91 -23.36
C ILE A 514 -22.48 6.24 -24.60
N ASN A 515 -23.20 5.32 -25.23
CA ASN A 515 -22.73 4.68 -26.45
C ASN A 515 -22.66 5.66 -27.64
N ASP A 516 -23.61 6.61 -27.73
CA ASP A 516 -23.59 7.69 -28.72
C ASP A 516 -22.42 8.65 -28.47
N SER A 517 -22.08 8.92 -27.21
CA SER A 517 -20.93 9.76 -26.89
C SER A 517 -19.60 9.06 -27.22
N TYR A 518 -19.59 7.73 -27.37
CA TYR A 518 -18.39 7.03 -27.82
C TYR A 518 -18.00 7.33 -29.27
N ASP A 519 -18.91 7.79 -30.14
CA ASP A 519 -18.56 8.26 -31.49
C ASP A 519 -17.66 9.50 -31.40
N GLU A 520 -18.00 10.43 -30.51
CA GLU A 520 -17.21 11.63 -30.21
C GLU A 520 -15.88 11.22 -29.57
N PHE A 521 -15.90 10.37 -28.55
CA PHE A 521 -14.68 9.86 -27.92
C PHE A 521 -13.75 9.16 -28.94
N ALA A 522 -14.28 8.31 -29.82
CA ALA A 522 -13.49 7.59 -30.81
C ALA A 522 -12.92 8.53 -31.88
N SER A 523 -13.73 9.45 -32.39
CA SER A 523 -13.31 10.44 -33.39
C SER A 523 -12.26 11.40 -32.81
N GLU A 524 -12.54 11.97 -31.64
CA GLU A 524 -11.76 13.07 -31.07
C GLU A 524 -10.57 12.59 -30.24
N ARG A 525 -10.73 11.52 -29.45
CA ARG A 525 -9.66 11.03 -28.56
C ARG A 525 -8.83 9.90 -29.18
N LEU A 526 -9.40 9.11 -30.09
CA LEU A 526 -8.68 7.99 -30.73
C LEU A 526 -8.40 8.17 -32.23
N ASN A 527 -8.87 9.25 -32.84
CA ASN A 527 -8.79 9.49 -34.28
C ASN A 527 -9.28 8.28 -35.11
N ALA A 528 -10.34 7.64 -34.61
CA ALA A 528 -10.96 6.46 -35.20
C ALA A 528 -12.31 6.86 -35.81
N GLU A 529 -12.45 6.69 -37.12
CA GLU A 529 -13.72 6.91 -37.84
C GLU A 529 -14.79 5.86 -37.47
N GLU A 530 -14.37 4.71 -36.93
CA GLU A 530 -15.25 3.62 -36.49
C GLU A 530 -14.69 2.99 -35.20
N HIS A 531 -15.54 2.72 -34.21
CA HIS A 531 -15.17 2.01 -32.97
C HIS A 531 -16.03 0.77 -32.71
N ARG A 532 -15.68 0.05 -31.64
CA ARG A 532 -16.42 -1.09 -31.09
C ARG A 532 -16.70 -0.96 -29.60
N PHE A 533 -16.46 0.22 -29.01
CA PHE A 533 -16.88 0.50 -27.63
C PHE A 533 -18.37 0.39 -27.51
N GLU A 534 -18.77 -0.29 -26.45
CA GLU A 534 -20.14 -0.56 -26.10
C GLU A 534 -20.11 -0.79 -24.60
N ILE A 535 -20.80 0.08 -23.87
CA ILE A 535 -21.20 -0.23 -22.51
C ILE A 535 -22.56 -0.90 -22.60
N GLU A 536 -22.76 -1.89 -21.75
CA GLU A 536 -24.03 -2.58 -21.65
C GLU A 536 -24.60 -2.25 -20.27
N PHE A 537 -25.88 -1.90 -20.23
CA PHE A 537 -26.65 -1.99 -19.02
C PHE A 537 -26.67 -3.47 -18.58
N GLU A 538 -25.84 -3.81 -17.60
CA GLU A 538 -25.69 -5.21 -17.18
C GLU A 538 -26.82 -5.62 -16.22
N LYS A 539 -27.09 -4.79 -15.20
CA LYS A 539 -27.96 -5.13 -14.06
C LYS A 539 -28.71 -3.93 -13.53
N LEU A 540 -29.98 -4.15 -13.17
CA LEU A 540 -30.77 -3.22 -12.36
C LEU A 540 -30.96 -3.76 -10.94
N TYR A 541 -30.48 -3.00 -9.95
CA TYR A 541 -30.77 -3.26 -8.55
C TYR A 541 -32.01 -2.49 -8.10
N ARG A 542 -33.06 -3.20 -7.69
CA ARG A 542 -34.23 -2.57 -7.04
C ARG A 542 -33.89 -2.03 -5.66
N ARG A 543 -33.02 -2.75 -4.95
CA ARG A 543 -32.43 -2.31 -3.69
C ARG A 543 -30.98 -2.72 -3.68
N PHE A 544 -30.15 -1.81 -3.22
CA PHE A 544 -28.73 -2.03 -3.00
C PHE A 544 -28.44 -1.81 -1.52
N PHE A 545 -27.68 -2.72 -0.94
CA PHE A 545 -27.31 -2.73 0.47
C PHE A 545 -25.81 -2.88 0.58
N GLN A 546 -25.16 -1.98 1.31
CA GLN A 546 -23.74 -2.04 1.60
C GLN A 546 -23.53 -2.02 3.11
N ALA A 547 -22.76 -2.97 3.62
CA ALA A 547 -22.46 -3.07 5.05
C ALA A 547 -20.97 -2.83 5.32
N GLY A 548 -20.65 -1.68 5.93
CA GLY A 548 -19.30 -1.35 6.34
C GLY A 548 -18.38 -0.91 5.19
N LYS A 549 -17.16 -1.49 5.12
CA LYS A 549 -16.12 -1.12 4.14
C LYS A 549 -16.51 -1.51 2.71
N LYS A 550 -15.83 -0.92 1.72
CA LYS A 550 -16.00 -1.22 0.29
C LYS A 550 -15.82 -2.71 -0.03
N LYS A 551 -16.42 -3.11 -1.16
CA LYS A 551 -16.55 -4.49 -1.69
C LYS A 551 -17.50 -5.43 -0.92
N ARG A 552 -18.18 -4.98 0.16
CA ARG A 552 -19.25 -5.73 0.83
C ARG A 552 -20.64 -5.18 0.51
N TYR A 553 -21.18 -5.59 -0.62
CA TYR A 553 -22.50 -5.17 -1.06
C TYR A 553 -23.37 -6.35 -1.48
N ALA A 554 -24.67 -6.15 -1.37
CA ALA A 554 -25.68 -7.05 -1.88
C ALA A 554 -26.77 -6.24 -2.56
N GLY A 555 -27.38 -6.79 -3.60
CA GLY A 555 -28.44 -6.11 -4.31
C GLY A 555 -29.50 -7.07 -4.83
N HIS A 556 -30.75 -6.65 -4.74
CA HIS A 556 -31.87 -7.36 -5.36
C HIS A 556 -31.94 -6.98 -6.83
N ILE A 557 -31.52 -7.89 -7.69
CA ILE A 557 -31.54 -7.72 -9.13
C ILE A 557 -32.96 -8.01 -9.64
N VAL A 558 -33.56 -7.01 -10.28
CA VAL A 558 -34.89 -7.15 -10.91
C VAL A 558 -34.82 -7.24 -12.43
N TRP A 559 -33.66 -6.92 -13.00
CA TRP A 559 -33.41 -7.01 -14.42
C TRP A 559 -31.92 -7.30 -14.67
N LYS A 560 -31.63 -8.20 -15.61
CA LYS A 560 -30.27 -8.55 -16.04
C LYS A 560 -30.26 -8.99 -17.49
N GLU A 561 -29.36 -8.43 -18.30
CA GLU A 561 -29.09 -8.86 -19.69
C GLU A 561 -30.37 -9.06 -20.53
N GLY A 562 -31.26 -8.06 -20.54
CA GLY A 562 -32.49 -8.07 -21.35
C GLY A 562 -33.64 -8.91 -20.78
N LYS A 563 -33.53 -9.39 -19.55
CA LYS A 563 -34.57 -10.21 -18.91
C LYS A 563 -34.93 -9.67 -17.54
N ASP A 564 -36.23 -9.65 -17.27
CA ASP A 564 -36.72 -9.55 -15.90
C ASP A 564 -36.24 -10.79 -15.12
N VAL A 565 -35.56 -10.54 -14.01
CA VAL A 565 -35.06 -11.57 -13.12
C VAL A 565 -35.51 -11.26 -11.70
N ASP A 566 -35.41 -12.25 -10.83
CA ASP A 566 -35.59 -12.08 -9.39
C ASP A 566 -34.40 -12.79 -8.76
N ASP A 567 -33.28 -12.08 -8.70
CA ASP A 567 -31.98 -12.63 -8.30
C ASP A 567 -31.29 -11.72 -7.28
N ILE A 568 -30.28 -12.23 -6.60
CA ILE A 568 -29.55 -11.50 -5.57
C ILE A 568 -28.08 -11.57 -5.88
N ASP A 569 -27.46 -10.40 -6.06
CA ASP A 569 -26.00 -10.29 -6.06
C ASP A 569 -25.50 -10.11 -4.63
N ILE A 570 -24.45 -10.82 -4.25
CA ILE A 570 -23.81 -10.68 -2.94
C ILE A 570 -22.29 -10.82 -3.14
N THR A 571 -21.57 -9.75 -2.81
CA THR A 571 -20.12 -9.60 -2.97
C THR A 571 -19.46 -9.27 -1.62
N GLY A 572 -18.31 -9.88 -1.33
CA GLY A 572 -17.47 -9.58 -0.16
C GLY A 572 -17.96 -10.09 1.20
N PHE A 573 -19.13 -10.73 1.28
CA PHE A 573 -19.66 -11.35 2.50
C PHE A 573 -19.16 -12.80 2.70
N GLU A 574 -19.14 -13.26 3.95
CA GLU A 574 -18.62 -14.58 4.35
C GLU A 574 -19.33 -15.78 3.71
N TYR A 575 -20.54 -15.64 3.19
CA TYR A 575 -21.34 -16.77 2.71
C TYR A 575 -20.64 -17.66 1.65
N LYS A 576 -19.73 -17.08 0.83
CA LYS A 576 -18.92 -17.84 -0.15
C LYS A 576 -17.70 -18.53 0.46
N ARG A 577 -17.28 -18.18 1.68
CA ARG A 577 -16.07 -18.72 2.31
C ARG A 577 -16.21 -20.21 2.62
N SER A 578 -15.17 -20.98 2.34
CA SER A 578 -15.21 -22.43 2.52
C SER A 578 -14.92 -22.89 3.96
N ASP A 579 -14.49 -21.97 4.83
CA ASP A 579 -14.02 -22.22 6.20
C ASP A 579 -14.99 -21.73 7.29
N ILE A 580 -16.19 -21.30 6.91
CA ILE A 580 -17.26 -20.88 7.83
C ILE A 580 -18.35 -21.96 7.97
N ALA A 581 -19.04 -21.98 9.12
CA ALA A 581 -20.09 -22.96 9.40
C ALA A 581 -21.27 -22.81 8.40
N PRO A 582 -21.86 -23.92 7.92
CA PRO A 582 -23.01 -23.87 7.01
C PRO A 582 -24.16 -23.00 7.52
N ILE A 583 -24.52 -23.08 8.80
CA ILE A 583 -25.57 -22.25 9.40
C ILE A 583 -25.27 -20.75 9.27
N THR A 584 -24.00 -20.35 9.36
CA THR A 584 -23.61 -18.94 9.18
C THR A 584 -23.89 -18.47 7.77
N LYS A 585 -23.65 -19.33 6.77
CA LYS A 585 -23.93 -19.00 5.37
C LYS A 585 -25.42 -18.84 5.15
N GLU A 586 -26.21 -19.78 5.66
CA GLU A 586 -27.66 -19.78 5.54
C GLU A 586 -28.25 -18.53 6.19
N VAL A 587 -27.90 -18.26 7.45
CA VAL A 587 -28.44 -17.13 8.21
C VAL A 587 -27.98 -15.80 7.61
N GLN A 588 -26.70 -15.67 7.23
CA GLN A 588 -26.19 -14.44 6.62
C GLN A 588 -26.86 -14.18 5.28
N GLN A 589 -27.00 -15.22 4.46
CA GLN A 589 -27.71 -15.13 3.20
C GLN A 589 -29.15 -14.68 3.45
N GLU A 590 -29.91 -15.40 4.28
CA GLU A 590 -31.32 -15.09 4.56
C GLU A 590 -31.51 -13.65 5.08
N VAL A 591 -30.69 -13.21 6.04
CA VAL A 591 -30.73 -11.81 6.52
C VAL A 591 -30.51 -10.82 5.39
N ILE A 592 -29.51 -11.05 4.53
CA ILE A 592 -29.25 -10.21 3.36
C ILE A 592 -30.46 -10.25 2.41
N GLN A 593 -31.04 -11.42 2.15
CA GLN A 593 -32.22 -11.58 1.30
C GLN A 593 -33.39 -10.73 1.83
N LYS A 594 -33.67 -10.82 3.13
CA LYS A 594 -34.72 -10.01 3.78
C LYS A 594 -34.49 -8.52 3.61
N ILE A 595 -33.25 -8.06 3.75
CA ILE A 595 -32.88 -6.65 3.60
C ILE A 595 -33.06 -6.18 2.14
N VAL A 596 -32.56 -6.92 1.15
CA VAL A 596 -32.64 -6.49 -0.25
C VAL A 596 -34.06 -6.66 -0.82
N HIS A 597 -34.83 -7.62 -0.33
CA HIS A 597 -36.28 -7.69 -0.57
C HIS A 597 -37.08 -6.70 0.27
N GLY A 598 -36.40 -5.97 1.16
CA GLY A 598 -36.90 -4.88 2.00
C GLY A 598 -38.12 -5.26 2.82
N GLU A 599 -38.01 -6.43 3.44
CA GLU A 599 -38.72 -6.71 4.66
C GLU A 599 -38.34 -5.66 5.71
N ASP A 600 -39.26 -5.40 6.64
CA ASP A 600 -39.01 -4.42 7.69
C ASP A 600 -37.97 -4.94 8.70
N ARG A 601 -37.43 -4.00 9.47
CA ARG A 601 -36.41 -4.30 10.49
C ARG A 601 -36.90 -5.29 11.55
N GLU A 602 -38.21 -5.29 11.87
CA GLU A 602 -38.77 -6.22 12.85
C GLU A 602 -38.79 -7.64 12.30
N ALA A 603 -39.06 -7.84 11.01
CA ALA A 603 -38.97 -9.15 10.37
C ALA A 603 -37.53 -9.71 10.38
N VAL A 604 -36.52 -8.88 10.11
CA VAL A 604 -35.11 -9.27 10.22
C VAL A 604 -34.76 -9.63 11.68
N LYS A 605 -35.20 -8.82 12.63
CA LYS A 605 -35.01 -9.04 14.07
C LYS A 605 -35.68 -10.33 14.55
N GLU A 606 -36.94 -10.57 14.16
CA GLU A 606 -37.70 -11.78 14.52
C GLU A 606 -37.03 -13.04 13.96
N TYR A 607 -36.57 -12.99 12.71
CA TYR A 607 -35.82 -14.11 12.11
C TYR A 607 -34.53 -14.41 12.89
N VAL A 608 -33.68 -13.40 13.10
CA VAL A 608 -32.39 -13.62 13.79
C VAL A 608 -32.63 -14.04 15.24
N ALA A 609 -33.63 -13.50 15.93
CA ALA A 609 -34.00 -13.91 17.29
C ALA A 609 -34.46 -15.37 17.33
N GLY A 610 -35.30 -15.81 16.39
CA GLY A 610 -35.74 -17.21 16.29
C GLY A 610 -34.57 -18.17 16.03
N VAL A 611 -33.66 -17.80 15.13
CA VAL A 611 -32.43 -18.56 14.90
C VAL A 611 -31.58 -18.65 16.17
N ILE A 612 -31.44 -17.55 16.93
CA ILE A 612 -30.71 -17.55 18.20
C ILE A 612 -31.37 -18.49 19.21
N ASP A 613 -32.70 -18.46 19.34
CA ASP A 613 -33.46 -19.31 20.24
C ASP A 613 -33.27 -20.80 19.91
N ASP A 614 -33.41 -21.18 18.64
CA ASP A 614 -33.21 -22.56 18.16
C ASP A 614 -31.76 -23.02 18.39
N PHE A 615 -30.79 -22.13 18.12
CA PHE A 615 -29.37 -22.40 18.33
C PHE A 615 -29.06 -22.64 19.82
N GLN A 616 -29.62 -21.81 20.71
CA GLN A 616 -29.41 -21.92 22.16
C GLN A 616 -30.17 -23.11 22.78
N ALA A 617 -31.31 -23.49 22.21
CA ALA A 617 -32.05 -24.69 22.60
C ALA A 617 -31.36 -26.00 22.14
N GLY A 618 -30.36 -25.91 21.26
CA GLY A 618 -29.71 -27.07 20.65
C GLY A 618 -30.61 -27.80 19.66
N GLU A 619 -31.56 -27.08 19.05
CA GLU A 619 -32.51 -27.61 18.06
C GLU A 619 -31.95 -27.56 16.62
N VAL A 620 -30.68 -27.16 16.46
CA VAL A 620 -29.94 -27.06 15.20
C VAL A 620 -29.01 -28.27 14.97
N ASP A 621 -28.84 -28.69 13.71
CA ASP A 621 -28.01 -29.84 13.36
C ASP A 621 -26.51 -29.54 13.57
N LEU A 622 -25.78 -30.51 14.15
CA LEU A 622 -24.33 -30.41 14.30
C LEU A 622 -23.61 -30.27 12.96
N ASP A 623 -24.12 -30.90 11.91
CA ASP A 623 -23.55 -30.77 10.57
C ASP A 623 -23.60 -29.34 10.04
N ASP A 624 -24.56 -28.53 10.51
CA ASP A 624 -24.73 -27.13 10.09
C ASP A 624 -23.99 -26.15 11.00
N VAL A 625 -23.90 -26.43 12.31
CA VAL A 625 -23.15 -25.54 13.24
C VAL A 625 -21.66 -25.82 13.28
N GLY A 626 -21.23 -27.02 12.89
CA GLY A 626 -19.83 -27.43 12.95
C GLY A 626 -18.93 -26.57 12.07
N ILE A 627 -17.89 -25.96 12.66
CA ILE A 627 -17.02 -25.02 11.94
C ILE A 627 -15.99 -25.81 11.13
N PRO A 628 -15.98 -25.77 9.79
CA PRO A 628 -15.00 -26.50 9.01
C PRO A 628 -13.59 -25.93 9.20
N GLY A 629 -12.57 -26.76 9.01
CA GLY A 629 -11.18 -26.31 9.06
C GLY A 629 -10.22 -27.32 8.45
N GLY A 630 -9.37 -26.86 7.54
CA GLY A 630 -8.38 -27.71 6.86
C GLY A 630 -7.22 -28.09 7.77
N ILE A 631 -6.75 -29.33 7.64
CA ILE A 631 -5.51 -29.81 8.27
C ILE A 631 -4.40 -29.80 7.21
N GLY A 632 -3.65 -28.70 7.13
CA GLY A 632 -2.61 -28.50 6.09
C GLY A 632 -1.30 -29.28 6.32
N LYS A 633 -1.00 -29.66 7.57
CA LYS A 633 0.21 -30.40 7.98
C LYS A 633 -0.15 -31.73 8.62
N ARG A 634 0.85 -32.58 8.86
CA ARG A 634 0.65 -33.75 9.74
C ARG A 634 0.38 -33.25 11.17
N LEU A 635 -0.50 -33.92 11.92
CA LEU A 635 -0.96 -33.46 13.24
C LEU A 635 0.19 -33.31 14.26
N ASP A 636 1.29 -34.04 14.08
CA ASP A 636 2.51 -33.98 14.90
C ASP A 636 3.48 -32.84 14.50
N ALA A 637 3.22 -32.17 13.38
CA ALA A 637 4.07 -31.09 12.85
C ALA A 637 3.57 -29.69 13.19
N TYR A 638 2.52 -29.57 14.00
CA TYR A 638 2.05 -28.28 14.52
C TYR A 638 2.83 -27.94 15.80
N GLU A 639 3.42 -26.74 15.84
CA GLU A 639 4.15 -26.25 17.04
C GLU A 639 3.21 -25.95 18.19
N THR A 640 2.04 -25.38 17.88
CA THR A 640 0.94 -25.14 18.82
C THR A 640 -0.34 -25.71 18.22
N ASP A 641 -1.03 -26.56 18.98
CA ASP A 641 -2.28 -27.15 18.51
C ASP A 641 -3.43 -26.14 18.61
N THR A 642 -3.89 -25.69 17.45
CA THR A 642 -5.12 -24.88 17.36
C THR A 642 -6.33 -25.72 17.79
N ALA A 643 -7.49 -25.09 18.02
CA ALA A 643 -8.72 -25.80 18.37
C ALA A 643 -9.09 -26.88 17.32
N GLN A 644 -8.84 -26.61 16.04
CA GLN A 644 -9.04 -27.57 14.96
C GLN A 644 -8.09 -28.77 15.07
N VAL A 645 -6.81 -28.52 15.37
CA VAL A 645 -5.79 -29.59 15.49
C VAL A 645 -6.03 -30.43 16.74
N ARG A 646 -6.30 -29.80 17.90
CA ARG A 646 -6.69 -30.49 19.14
C ARG A 646 -7.94 -31.34 18.92
N GLY A 647 -8.99 -30.74 18.35
CA GLY A 647 -10.23 -31.45 18.06
C GLY A 647 -10.04 -32.66 17.16
N ALA A 648 -9.17 -32.57 16.15
CA ALA A 648 -8.83 -33.68 15.26
C ALA A 648 -8.04 -34.78 15.98
N LYS A 649 -7.07 -34.43 16.83
CA LYS A 649 -6.32 -35.39 17.66
C LYS A 649 -7.25 -36.13 18.62
N TYR A 650 -8.12 -35.40 19.32
CA TYR A 650 -9.10 -35.96 20.24
C TYR A 650 -10.10 -36.87 19.51
N ALA A 651 -10.60 -36.45 18.35
CA ALA A 651 -11.51 -37.27 17.55
C ALA A 651 -10.84 -38.55 17.02
N ASN A 652 -9.58 -38.49 16.60
CA ASN A 652 -8.85 -39.67 16.14
C ASN A 652 -8.69 -40.68 17.28
N LEU A 653 -8.39 -40.20 18.49
CA LEU A 653 -8.20 -41.03 19.68
C LEU A 653 -9.52 -41.60 20.22
N LEU A 654 -10.54 -40.74 20.37
CA LEU A 654 -11.76 -41.04 21.12
C LEU A 654 -12.88 -41.59 20.25
N LEU A 655 -13.01 -41.09 19.02
CA LEU A 655 -14.11 -41.41 18.11
C LEU A 655 -13.67 -42.39 16.99
N GLY A 656 -12.38 -42.75 16.95
CA GLY A 656 -11.83 -43.66 15.93
C GLY A 656 -11.81 -43.06 14.52
N THR A 657 -11.81 -41.73 14.41
CA THR A 657 -11.67 -41.02 13.13
C THR A 657 -10.21 -41.08 12.63
N ASN A 658 -9.98 -40.62 11.39
CA ASN A 658 -8.65 -40.65 10.77
C ASN A 658 -8.31 -39.31 10.08
N PHE A 659 -8.52 -38.21 10.80
CA PHE A 659 -8.18 -36.88 10.32
C PHE A 659 -6.66 -36.70 10.24
N GLY A 660 -6.19 -36.17 9.12
CA GLY A 660 -4.78 -35.94 8.85
C GLY A 660 -4.59 -34.88 7.78
N ARG A 661 -3.37 -34.79 7.22
CA ARG A 661 -3.06 -33.81 6.17
C ARG A 661 -4.04 -33.94 4.99
N GLY A 662 -4.72 -32.85 4.64
CA GLY A 662 -5.73 -32.79 3.58
C GLY A 662 -7.17 -33.04 4.05
N SER A 663 -7.38 -33.48 5.29
CA SER A 663 -8.73 -33.57 5.87
C SER A 663 -9.30 -32.18 6.16
N LYS A 664 -10.62 -32.04 6.09
CA LYS A 664 -11.36 -30.82 6.45
C LYS A 664 -12.49 -31.13 7.45
N PRO A 665 -12.17 -31.58 8.68
CA PRO A 665 -13.21 -31.87 9.67
C PRO A 665 -13.96 -30.61 10.11
N LYS A 666 -15.14 -30.83 10.70
CA LYS A 666 -15.91 -29.80 11.40
C LYS A 666 -15.59 -29.86 12.89
N ARG A 667 -15.41 -28.71 13.55
CA ARG A 667 -15.19 -28.64 15.00
C ARG A 667 -16.41 -28.09 15.73
N VAL A 668 -16.65 -28.61 16.92
CA VAL A 668 -17.59 -28.08 17.92
C VAL A 668 -16.90 -27.94 19.27
N TYR A 669 -17.31 -26.95 20.06
CA TYR A 669 -16.86 -26.78 21.44
C TYR A 669 -17.77 -27.54 22.40
N LEU A 670 -17.19 -28.07 23.47
CA LEU A 670 -17.90 -28.79 24.52
C LEU A 670 -18.05 -27.92 25.76
N GLU A 671 -19.17 -28.07 26.47
CA GLU A 671 -19.40 -27.35 27.72
C GLU A 671 -18.33 -27.67 28.76
N LYS A 672 -18.18 -26.80 29.75
CA LYS A 672 -17.31 -27.07 30.89
C LYS A 672 -17.84 -28.28 31.69
N ASN A 673 -17.05 -29.34 31.76
CA ASN A 673 -17.47 -30.68 32.21
C ASN A 673 -18.58 -31.33 31.35
N GLY A 674 -18.71 -30.90 30.10
CA GLY A 674 -19.73 -31.34 29.14
C GLY A 674 -19.51 -32.74 28.56
N VAL A 675 -18.86 -33.64 29.30
CA VAL A 675 -18.74 -35.06 28.91
C VAL A 675 -19.23 -35.91 30.07
N HIS A 676 -20.29 -36.68 29.83
CA HIS A 676 -20.90 -37.50 30.88
C HIS A 676 -19.89 -38.50 31.47
N PRO A 677 -19.82 -38.68 32.80
CA PRO A 677 -18.85 -39.60 33.44
C PRO A 677 -18.90 -41.04 32.93
N ASP A 678 -20.06 -41.49 32.44
CA ASP A 678 -20.22 -42.85 31.88
C ASP A 678 -19.41 -43.04 30.59
N TYR A 679 -19.20 -41.98 29.81
CA TYR A 679 -18.33 -42.05 28.63
C TYR A 679 -16.92 -42.46 29.05
N PHE A 680 -16.33 -41.73 30.00
CA PHE A 680 -14.99 -42.02 30.52
C PHE A 680 -14.87 -43.42 31.14
N GLN A 681 -15.95 -43.93 31.75
CA GLN A 681 -15.97 -45.28 32.33
C GLN A 681 -15.92 -46.40 31.27
N ARG A 682 -16.41 -46.14 30.05
CA ARG A 682 -16.40 -47.09 28.93
C ARG A 682 -15.14 -47.02 28.06
N VAL A 683 -14.39 -45.91 28.14
CA VAL A 683 -13.09 -45.79 27.44
C VAL A 683 -12.12 -46.87 27.92
N GLY A 684 -11.55 -47.62 26.97
CA GLY A 684 -10.64 -48.74 27.26
C GLY A 684 -9.33 -48.32 27.93
N GLU A 685 -8.67 -49.26 28.61
CA GLU A 685 -7.41 -48.99 29.33
C GLU A 685 -6.29 -48.46 28.41
N ASP A 686 -6.24 -48.93 27.15
CA ASP A 686 -5.24 -48.48 26.18
C ASP A 686 -5.36 -46.98 25.84
N VAL A 687 -6.58 -46.45 25.79
CA VAL A 687 -6.85 -45.03 25.52
C VAL A 687 -6.62 -44.18 26.77
N ARG A 688 -6.94 -44.71 27.96
CA ARG A 688 -6.73 -44.01 29.25
C ARG A 688 -5.26 -43.77 29.60
N GLY A 689 -4.34 -44.48 28.94
CA GLY A 689 -2.89 -44.29 29.11
C GLY A 689 -2.26 -43.31 28.12
N ASP A 690 -3.03 -42.74 27.19
CA ASP A 690 -2.55 -41.79 26.19
C ASP A 690 -2.53 -40.36 26.76
N ALA A 691 -1.47 -39.60 26.49
CA ALA A 691 -1.35 -38.21 26.96
C ALA A 691 -2.49 -37.32 26.44
N TRP A 692 -2.94 -37.55 25.20
CA TRP A 692 -4.03 -36.76 24.61
C TRP A 692 -5.39 -37.03 25.27
N TYR A 693 -5.55 -38.17 25.96
CA TYR A 693 -6.75 -38.43 26.75
C TYR A 693 -6.78 -37.56 28.00
N ASP A 694 -5.63 -37.39 28.67
CA ASP A 694 -5.51 -36.51 29.83
C ASP A 694 -5.70 -35.04 29.42
N ASP A 695 -5.09 -34.61 28.30
CA ASP A 695 -5.27 -33.27 27.73
C ASP A 695 -6.74 -32.99 27.39
N PHE A 696 -7.45 -33.93 26.75
CA PHE A 696 -8.87 -33.79 26.46
C PHE A 696 -9.70 -33.62 27.73
N ARG A 697 -9.39 -34.39 28.79
CA ARG A 697 -10.10 -34.29 30.07
C ARG A 697 -9.86 -32.96 30.76
N GLU A 698 -8.62 -32.48 30.75
CA GLU A 698 -8.25 -31.17 31.29
C GLU A 698 -9.00 -30.07 30.53
N ASP A 699 -8.91 -30.07 29.20
CA ASP A 699 -9.60 -29.11 28.33
C ASP A 699 -11.11 -29.05 28.59
N VAL A 700 -11.78 -30.20 28.64
CA VAL A 700 -13.22 -30.27 28.93
C VAL A 700 -13.51 -29.74 30.35
N SER A 701 -12.68 -30.07 31.34
CA SER A 701 -12.87 -29.59 32.72
C SER A 701 -12.68 -28.08 32.88
N GLU A 702 -11.86 -27.48 32.01
CA GLU A 702 -11.57 -26.04 32.00
C GLU A 702 -12.54 -25.22 31.14
N GLY A 703 -13.35 -25.86 30.28
CA GLY A 703 -14.22 -25.19 29.30
C GLY A 703 -13.51 -24.87 27.97
N ASN A 704 -12.35 -25.50 27.73
CA ASN A 704 -11.57 -25.45 26.49
C ASN A 704 -11.78 -26.67 25.60
N GLY A 705 -12.72 -27.54 25.98
CA GLY A 705 -13.11 -28.75 25.26
C GLY A 705 -13.52 -28.44 23.82
N VAL A 706 -12.98 -29.22 22.89
CA VAL A 706 -13.27 -29.15 21.46
C VAL A 706 -13.17 -30.55 20.89
N VAL A 707 -13.99 -30.89 19.90
CA VAL A 707 -13.86 -32.16 19.19
C VAL A 707 -14.19 -31.95 17.72
N CYS A 708 -13.55 -32.73 16.85
CA CYS A 708 -13.82 -32.75 15.43
C CYS A 708 -14.70 -33.94 15.04
N PHE A 709 -15.48 -33.77 13.99
CA PHE A 709 -16.25 -34.83 13.35
C PHE A 709 -16.36 -34.55 11.84
N GLU A 710 -16.72 -35.58 11.09
CA GLU A 710 -17.05 -35.51 9.67
C GLU A 710 -18.56 -35.50 9.46
N TYR A 711 -19.28 -36.31 10.26
CA TYR A 711 -20.74 -36.45 10.26
C TYR A 711 -21.25 -36.40 11.70
N SER A 712 -22.42 -35.78 11.91
CA SER A 712 -23.02 -35.59 13.23
C SER A 712 -23.24 -36.90 14.01
N ASP A 713 -23.46 -38.04 13.32
CA ASP A 713 -23.66 -39.36 13.94
C ASP A 713 -22.40 -39.95 14.61
N GLN A 714 -21.22 -39.36 14.36
CA GLN A 714 -19.98 -39.70 15.05
C GLN A 714 -19.92 -39.13 16.47
N MET A 715 -20.76 -38.14 16.78
CA MET A 715 -20.76 -37.47 18.08
C MET A 715 -21.49 -38.31 19.13
N PRO A 716 -20.85 -38.68 20.25
CA PRO A 716 -21.51 -39.41 21.31
C PRO A 716 -22.58 -38.57 21.98
N GLU A 717 -23.71 -39.18 22.34
CA GLU A 717 -24.79 -38.51 23.11
C GLU A 717 -24.30 -37.98 24.48
N GLU A 718 -23.21 -38.54 25.01
CA GLU A 718 -22.59 -38.06 26.24
C GLU A 718 -21.82 -36.75 26.11
N PHE A 719 -21.60 -36.25 24.88
CA PHE A 719 -20.86 -35.01 24.63
C PHE A 719 -21.85 -33.85 24.49
N GLN A 720 -21.80 -32.93 25.44
CA GLN A 720 -22.64 -31.73 25.49
C GLN A 720 -21.93 -30.58 24.80
N VAL A 721 -22.52 -30.11 23.70
CA VAL A 721 -22.03 -28.97 22.92
C VAL A 721 -22.24 -27.66 23.68
N ASP A 722 -21.23 -26.80 23.69
CA ASP A 722 -21.32 -25.45 24.22
C ASP A 722 -22.01 -24.54 23.20
N TRP A 723 -23.35 -24.53 23.23
CA TRP A 723 -24.17 -23.79 22.28
C TRP A 723 -23.96 -22.28 22.34
N GLU A 724 -23.71 -21.71 23.52
CA GLU A 724 -23.43 -20.27 23.65
C GLU A 724 -22.10 -19.90 22.99
N LYS A 725 -21.05 -20.68 23.23
CA LYS A 725 -19.74 -20.47 22.59
C LYS A 725 -19.81 -20.73 21.09
N MET A 726 -20.58 -21.73 20.65
CA MET A 726 -20.80 -21.99 19.23
C MET A 726 -21.53 -20.82 18.57
N LEU A 727 -22.56 -20.26 19.20
CA LEU A 727 -23.29 -19.09 18.68
C LEU A 727 -22.35 -17.89 18.47
N ASP A 728 -21.53 -17.58 19.47
CA ASP A 728 -20.55 -16.49 19.41
C ASP A 728 -19.48 -16.71 18.32
N LYS A 729 -19.07 -17.97 18.09
CA LYS A 729 -18.04 -18.34 17.11
C LYS A 729 -18.57 -18.46 15.67
N THR A 730 -19.88 -18.59 15.49
CA THR A 730 -20.49 -18.85 14.17
C THR A 730 -21.33 -17.67 13.68
N LEU A 731 -22.26 -17.17 14.48
CA LEU A 731 -23.26 -16.20 14.03
C LEU A 731 -22.97 -14.77 14.47
N ARG A 732 -22.51 -14.55 15.71
CA ARG A 732 -22.40 -13.19 16.27
C ARG A 732 -21.65 -12.22 15.36
N GLY A 733 -20.40 -12.51 15.03
CA GLY A 733 -19.58 -11.61 14.22
C GLY A 733 -20.14 -11.36 12.80
N PRO A 734 -20.43 -12.41 12.01
CA PRO A 734 -20.94 -12.27 10.64
C PRO A 734 -22.32 -11.62 10.54
N ILE A 735 -23.23 -11.92 11.47
CA ILE A 735 -24.60 -11.40 11.44
C ILE A 735 -24.69 -10.01 12.04
N ALA A 736 -24.02 -9.73 13.17
CA ALA A 736 -24.01 -8.41 13.80
C ALA A 736 -23.64 -7.32 12.79
N ARG A 737 -22.60 -7.56 11.99
CA ARG A 737 -22.14 -6.61 10.96
C ARG A 737 -23.20 -6.25 9.92
N VAL A 738 -24.10 -7.18 9.58
CA VAL A 738 -25.19 -6.95 8.62
C VAL A 738 -26.35 -6.22 9.29
N ILE A 739 -26.77 -6.66 10.47
CA ILE A 739 -27.93 -6.08 11.17
C ILE A 739 -27.63 -4.68 11.76
N GLU A 740 -26.38 -4.40 12.12
CA GLU A 740 -25.93 -3.09 12.60
C GLU A 740 -26.02 -2.03 11.50
N ALA A 741 -25.80 -2.40 10.24
CA ALA A 741 -25.93 -1.49 9.10
C ALA A 741 -27.37 -1.01 8.86
N ILE A 742 -28.37 -1.77 9.33
CA ILE A 742 -29.79 -1.36 9.35
C ILE A 742 -30.22 -0.84 10.74
N GLY A 743 -29.26 -0.58 11.63
CA GLY A 743 -29.47 0.03 12.94
C GLY A 743 -29.97 -0.92 14.04
N LEU A 744 -29.83 -2.23 13.90
CA LEU A 744 -30.13 -3.22 14.96
C LEU A 744 -28.83 -3.67 15.64
N SER A 745 -28.78 -3.64 16.97
CA SER A 745 -27.64 -4.23 17.68
C SER A 745 -27.85 -5.73 17.95
N TRP A 746 -26.76 -6.48 17.96
CA TRP A 746 -26.79 -7.91 18.31
C TRP A 746 -27.41 -8.18 19.68
N ASP A 747 -27.13 -7.32 20.67
CA ASP A 747 -27.63 -7.50 22.03
C ASP A 747 -29.14 -7.21 22.14
N GLU A 748 -29.68 -6.26 21.35
CA GLU A 748 -31.13 -6.04 21.25
C GLU A 748 -31.85 -7.24 20.65
N VAL A 749 -31.29 -7.83 19.59
CA VAL A 749 -31.86 -9.01 18.94
C VAL A 749 -31.80 -10.23 19.87
N LYS A 750 -30.66 -10.45 20.55
CA LYS A 750 -30.46 -11.57 21.50
C LYS A 750 -31.33 -11.46 22.75
N SER A 751 -31.62 -10.25 23.24
CA SER A 751 -32.35 -10.05 24.50
C SER A 751 -33.87 -9.87 24.34
N GLY A 752 -34.36 -9.64 23.12
CA GLY A 752 -35.78 -9.44 22.85
C GLY A 752 -36.36 -8.12 23.39
N HIS A 753 -35.52 -7.18 23.83
CA HIS A 753 -35.92 -5.88 24.37
C HIS A 753 -35.26 -4.74 23.58
N ASP A 754 -36.06 -3.78 23.09
CA ASP A 754 -35.52 -2.54 22.54
C ASP A 754 -34.80 -1.76 23.64
N GLN A 755 -33.51 -1.48 23.46
CA GLN A 755 -32.88 -0.44 24.25
C GLN A 755 -33.36 0.90 23.69
N SER A 756 -34.46 1.42 24.22
CA SER A 756 -34.82 2.83 23.99
C SER A 756 -33.67 3.70 24.50
N GLY A 757 -32.80 4.14 23.59
CA GLY A 757 -31.66 4.97 23.88
C GLY A 757 -32.08 6.26 24.58
N LEU A 758 -31.30 6.64 25.59
CA LEU A 758 -31.38 7.89 26.35
C LEU A 758 -31.17 9.18 25.50
N GLY A 759 -31.33 9.11 24.18
CA GLY A 759 -31.09 10.20 23.22
C GLY A 759 -32.26 11.17 23.01
N ASP A 760 -33.49 10.82 23.41
CA ASP A 760 -34.66 11.72 23.30
C ASP A 760 -34.82 12.69 24.49
N PHE A 761 -33.82 12.75 25.38
CA PHE A 761 -33.70 13.75 26.43
C PHE A 761 -32.30 14.37 26.43
N MET A 762 -31.93 15.09 25.36
CA MET A 762 -31.02 16.23 25.47
C MET A 762 -31.20 17.26 24.35
#